data_AF-A0A1M6PHX6-F1
#
_entry.id   AF-A0A1M6PHX6-F1
#
_cell.length_a   1.000
_cell.length_b   1.000
_cell.length_c   1.000
_cell.angle_alpha   90.00
_cell.angle_beta   90.00
_cell.angle_gamma   90.00
#
_symmetry.space_group_name_H-M   'P 1'
#
loop_
_entity.id
_entity.type
_entity.pdbx_description
1 polymer ?
#
loop_
_entity_poly.entity_id
_entity_poly.type
_entity_poly.pdbx_seq_one_letter_code
_entity_poly.pdbx_strand_id
1 'polypeptide(L)'
;MIRKGQAGAITVFLSIILLIMVTLAGVIVDVVRINTAKPQIQRAVEISVRSALAGYYTPLKDQYGLFALDENDEKRLKGIIKDYLSKNLMIDKEYLNKNKIGDYVDLFDYKIEDIEVQPIFNLTENPVLIQQILEYMKYRAPKEITQDFLHKVELLKKSEFAVETCERKIDFEKKLKSIDNIQREIYKNIYGKYEKRIFYFWYKQKTLDYFVRKLNEGDYDILFDRYIDEVKKYNTLKERLKKLEREKIEEREKIEKKIKKTKERIDKIYNEMITETNSYYAVNKTALTKLDELIEKSKDLLKKLNEYKAYLNKNKENMKEDYFNHLMKEVSEYEKQIFYIEGDSQHNDLKKIKNELIKNKECLKGEMDSKTSILGLIKKISPSKAKYQVSYIESVKKDVMNRIKSYNNAIEYDYIIKNRNKDYKKYDNRNKNQDLGNKKINGEEKPQKGVVIKAEEYSMLPSVVESQANEEGIKIGIDFLFNKNNDRIEDNEKIKGIEFHEEEKLGFSESAFSFLKEITEKIHLVNIRDKIYINEYIMGTFKNAVTDIDEEVNLRNIKKSEIDTYFNTSEVEYILNGSKSEKINQTLMDSKILLTRFGLNSIYVFTCKDKIKTAELTATAVAGLFTGGAGIPIIRSLILLGWSMGEAIYDLDELKEGREIPLYKTEENWQTGFKEDIKKDDISQASNYNDEEDSSDKTNPINTSYQDYLRFFLLVQDKDKTIKRVQDLIQLNMQKTTGNGELRLSQFNTYIRIEAVVSIKYLFLTQSFIPKEFKTGKNRHKFKVVIYQGY
;
A
#
# COMPACT_ATOMS: atom_id res chain seq x y z
N MET A 1 73.88 -33.30 -88.92
CA MET A 1 72.77 -34.16 -88.46
C MET A 1 71.95 -33.36 -87.44
N ILE A 2 70.91 -32.62 -87.88
CA ILE A 2 70.05 -31.81 -87.00
C ILE A 2 68.68 -32.50 -86.93
N ARG A 3 68.23 -32.76 -85.69
CA ARG A 3 67.11 -33.65 -85.32
C ARG A 3 65.75 -33.13 -85.82
N LYS A 4 65.01 -33.95 -86.59
CA LYS A 4 63.61 -33.77 -87.03
C LYS A 4 62.55 -33.87 -85.90
N GLY A 5 62.90 -33.56 -84.64
CA GLY A 5 62.02 -33.69 -83.47
C GLY A 5 61.59 -32.39 -82.80
N GLN A 6 62.06 -31.22 -83.27
CA GLN A 6 61.88 -29.94 -82.57
C GLN A 6 60.85 -28.98 -83.21
N ALA A 7 60.36 -29.25 -84.42
CA ALA A 7 59.52 -28.32 -85.18
C ALA A 7 58.06 -28.15 -84.68
N GLY A 8 57.61 -28.96 -83.71
CA GLY A 8 56.30 -28.83 -83.06
C GLY A 8 56.37 -28.54 -81.56
N ALA A 9 57.56 -28.55 -80.96
CA ALA A 9 57.73 -28.42 -79.50
C ALA A 9 57.30 -27.05 -78.99
N ILE A 10 57.58 -25.98 -79.76
CA ILE A 10 57.17 -24.60 -79.44
C ILE A 10 55.65 -24.46 -79.49
N THR A 11 54.99 -25.03 -80.50
CA THR A 11 53.53 -25.00 -80.63
C THR A 11 52.85 -25.75 -79.50
N VAL A 12 53.32 -26.96 -79.16
CA VAL A 12 52.78 -27.74 -78.03
C VAL A 12 52.98 -27.01 -76.71
N PHE A 13 54.16 -26.44 -76.47
CA PHE A 13 54.46 -25.65 -75.27
C PHE A 13 53.57 -24.40 -75.17
N LEU A 14 53.41 -23.65 -76.27
CA LEU A 14 52.55 -22.47 -76.31
C LEU A 14 51.07 -22.85 -76.12
N SER A 15 50.60 -23.95 -76.69
CA SER A 15 49.24 -24.47 -76.48
C SER A 15 49.00 -24.87 -75.02
N ILE A 16 50.00 -25.48 -74.35
CA ILE A 16 49.92 -25.82 -72.92
C ILE A 16 49.86 -24.55 -72.06
N ILE A 17 50.73 -23.56 -72.33
CA ILE A 17 50.71 -22.27 -71.61
C ILE A 17 49.37 -21.55 -71.82
N LEU A 18 48.89 -21.51 -73.07
CA LEU A 18 47.62 -20.89 -73.39
C LEU A 18 46.47 -21.58 -72.67
N LEU A 19 46.46 -22.91 -72.61
CA LEU A 19 45.47 -23.68 -71.85
C LEU A 19 45.53 -23.35 -70.35
N ILE A 20 46.72 -23.26 -69.76
CA ILE A 20 46.91 -22.89 -68.35
C ILE A 20 46.44 -21.45 -68.11
N MET A 21 46.73 -20.51 -69.00
CA MET A 21 46.30 -19.12 -68.86
C MET A 21 44.79 -18.95 -69.03
N VAL A 22 44.17 -19.62 -70.00
CA VAL A 22 42.72 -19.58 -70.20
C VAL A 22 41.97 -20.23 -69.02
N THR A 23 42.48 -21.35 -68.50
CA THR A 23 41.90 -21.99 -67.31
C THR A 23 42.06 -21.13 -66.06
N LEU A 24 43.22 -20.52 -65.83
CA LEU A 24 43.45 -19.59 -64.73
C LEU A 24 42.54 -18.36 -64.83
N ALA A 25 42.44 -17.74 -66.02
CA ALA A 25 41.55 -16.61 -66.26
C ALA A 25 40.08 -16.98 -66.01
N GLY A 26 39.65 -18.16 -66.48
CA GLY A 26 38.30 -18.67 -66.23
C GLY A 26 37.99 -18.89 -64.75
N VAL A 27 38.95 -19.44 -63.99
CA VAL A 27 38.83 -19.58 -62.53
C VAL A 27 38.73 -18.21 -61.85
N ILE A 28 39.55 -17.23 -62.24
CA ILE A 28 39.48 -15.86 -61.70
C ILE A 28 38.11 -15.23 -61.96
N VAL A 29 37.56 -15.39 -63.17
CA VAL A 29 36.22 -14.88 -63.52
C VAL A 29 35.14 -15.53 -62.65
N ASP A 30 35.16 -16.86 -62.48
CA ASP A 30 34.22 -17.54 -61.59
C ASP A 30 34.37 -17.11 -60.13
N VAL A 31 35.60 -16.90 -59.63
CA VAL A 31 35.85 -16.40 -58.27
C VAL A 31 35.27 -14.99 -58.09
N VAL A 32 35.50 -14.09 -59.05
CA VAL A 32 34.92 -12.73 -59.02
C VAL A 32 33.39 -12.78 -59.04
N ARG A 33 32.80 -13.65 -59.88
CA ARG A 33 31.34 -13.86 -59.94
C ARG A 33 30.78 -14.39 -58.62
N ILE A 34 31.42 -15.40 -58.01
CA ILE A 34 30.99 -15.96 -56.72
C ILE A 34 31.03 -14.90 -55.62
N ASN A 35 32.11 -14.13 -55.55
CA ASN A 35 32.27 -13.06 -54.55
C ASN A 35 31.29 -11.90 -54.78
N THR A 36 30.89 -11.63 -56.02
CA THR A 36 29.89 -10.61 -56.36
C THR A 36 28.46 -11.09 -56.12
N ALA A 37 28.19 -12.37 -56.36
CA ALA A 37 26.87 -12.96 -56.20
C ALA A 37 26.40 -12.96 -54.74
N LYS A 38 27.29 -13.24 -53.78
CA LYS A 38 26.94 -13.27 -52.35
C LYS A 38 26.26 -11.97 -51.86
N PRO A 39 26.86 -10.76 -51.99
CA PRO A 39 26.22 -9.51 -51.59
C PRO A 39 25.04 -9.09 -52.49
N GLN A 40 24.96 -9.57 -53.74
CA GLN A 40 23.77 -9.37 -54.58
C GLN A 40 22.58 -10.18 -54.06
N ILE A 41 22.80 -11.47 -53.76
CA ILE A 41 21.78 -12.35 -53.17
C ILE A 41 21.34 -11.81 -51.82
N GLN A 42 22.27 -11.42 -50.94
CA GLN A 42 21.92 -10.87 -49.64
C GLN A 42 21.01 -9.64 -49.75
N ARG A 43 21.38 -8.65 -50.58
CA ARG A 43 20.55 -7.46 -50.83
C ARG A 43 19.21 -7.81 -51.46
N ALA A 44 19.17 -8.74 -52.41
CA ALA A 44 17.94 -9.17 -53.04
C ALA A 44 16.98 -9.79 -52.01
N VAL A 45 17.48 -10.64 -51.12
CA VAL A 45 16.70 -11.23 -50.02
C VAL A 45 16.23 -10.15 -49.04
N GLU A 46 17.11 -9.24 -48.61
CA GLU A 46 16.73 -8.12 -47.71
C GLU A 46 15.62 -7.24 -48.32
N ILE A 47 15.73 -6.89 -49.61
CA ILE A 47 14.70 -6.11 -50.32
C ILE A 47 13.41 -6.91 -50.40
N SER A 48 13.46 -8.20 -50.74
CA SER A 48 12.26 -9.04 -50.82
C SER A 48 11.52 -9.15 -49.48
N VAL A 49 12.26 -9.26 -48.36
CA VAL A 49 11.67 -9.27 -47.02
C VAL A 49 11.09 -7.89 -46.65
N ARG A 50 11.80 -6.79 -46.96
CA ARG A 50 11.28 -5.42 -46.75
C ARG A 50 10.02 -5.15 -47.58
N SER A 51 9.96 -5.66 -48.81
CA SER A 51 8.76 -5.59 -49.64
C SER A 51 7.60 -6.40 -49.06
N ALA A 52 7.86 -7.54 -48.42
CA ALA A 52 6.83 -8.28 -47.69
C ALA A 52 6.37 -7.52 -46.43
N LEU A 53 7.30 -6.93 -45.66
CA LEU A 53 6.99 -6.09 -44.50
C LEU A 53 6.21 -4.82 -44.87
N ALA A 54 6.26 -4.35 -46.11
CA ALA A 54 5.42 -3.23 -46.54
C ALA A 54 3.91 -3.57 -46.47
N GLY A 55 3.55 -4.86 -46.50
CA GLY A 55 2.20 -5.36 -46.21
C GLY A 55 1.94 -5.47 -44.71
N TYR A 56 1.92 -4.35 -44.01
CA TYR A 56 1.60 -4.30 -42.59
C TYR A 56 0.10 -4.27 -42.34
N TYR A 57 -0.33 -4.75 -41.17
CA TYR A 57 -1.73 -4.74 -40.75
C TYR A 57 -2.19 -3.32 -40.39
N THR A 58 -2.95 -2.70 -41.31
CA THR A 58 -3.34 -1.29 -41.25
C THR A 58 -4.09 -0.88 -39.97
N PRO A 59 -5.07 -1.64 -39.44
CA PRO A 59 -5.79 -1.22 -38.25
C PRO A 59 -4.92 -1.02 -37.00
N LEU A 60 -3.92 -1.88 -36.78
CA LEU A 60 -2.97 -1.71 -35.67
C LEU A 60 -2.09 -0.48 -35.87
N LYS A 61 -1.61 -0.27 -37.09
CA LYS A 61 -0.86 0.95 -37.41
C LYS A 61 -1.72 2.17 -37.20
N ASP A 62 -2.98 2.18 -37.62
CA ASP A 62 -3.81 3.37 -37.65
C ASP A 62 -4.43 3.75 -36.31
N GLN A 63 -4.65 2.80 -35.42
CA GLN A 63 -5.20 3.10 -34.09
C GLN A 63 -4.10 3.25 -33.04
N TYR A 64 -3.04 2.43 -33.13
CA TYR A 64 -2.03 2.30 -32.08
C TYR A 64 -0.62 2.71 -32.52
N GLY A 65 -0.39 2.96 -33.81
CA GLY A 65 0.96 3.24 -34.31
C GLY A 65 1.89 2.02 -34.29
N LEU A 66 1.33 0.82 -34.14
CA LEU A 66 2.07 -0.44 -34.07
C LEU A 66 2.10 -1.14 -35.43
N PHE A 67 3.22 -1.76 -35.74
CA PHE A 67 3.41 -2.50 -36.98
C PHE A 67 3.42 -4.00 -36.72
N ALA A 68 2.63 -4.72 -37.51
CA ALA A 68 2.63 -6.18 -37.58
C ALA A 68 2.40 -6.62 -39.02
N LEU A 69 2.78 -7.86 -39.34
CA LEU A 69 2.53 -8.46 -40.64
C LEU A 69 1.02 -8.63 -40.86
N ASP A 70 0.54 -8.28 -42.06
CA ASP A 70 -0.82 -8.59 -42.50
C ASP A 70 -0.98 -10.09 -42.80
N GLU A 71 0.06 -10.73 -43.35
CA GLU A 71 0.10 -12.17 -43.65
C GLU A 71 1.09 -12.90 -42.73
N ASN A 72 0.57 -13.85 -41.96
CA ASN A 72 1.32 -14.64 -40.97
C ASN A 72 1.34 -16.15 -41.32
N ASP A 73 0.64 -16.59 -42.38
CA ASP A 73 0.77 -17.95 -42.88
C ASP A 73 2.11 -18.13 -43.61
N GLU A 74 2.93 -19.05 -43.09
CA GLU A 74 4.27 -19.33 -43.61
C GLU A 74 4.28 -19.66 -45.11
N LYS A 75 3.28 -20.39 -45.60
CA LYS A 75 3.25 -20.83 -47.01
C LYS A 75 2.96 -19.66 -47.93
N ARG A 76 1.99 -18.82 -47.59
CA ARG A 76 1.66 -17.61 -48.35
C ARG A 76 2.81 -16.61 -48.30
N LEU A 77 3.37 -16.37 -47.11
CA LEU A 77 4.51 -15.47 -46.95
C LEU A 77 5.74 -15.95 -47.73
N LYS A 78 6.04 -17.27 -47.71
CA LYS A 78 7.06 -17.88 -48.58
C LYS A 78 6.78 -17.63 -50.06
N GLY A 79 5.52 -17.74 -50.50
CA GLY A 79 5.12 -17.44 -51.88
C GLY A 79 5.42 -15.99 -52.28
N ILE A 80 5.02 -15.03 -51.44
CA ILE A 80 5.24 -13.59 -51.65
C ILE A 80 6.74 -13.27 -51.73
N ILE A 81 7.53 -13.74 -50.75
CA ILE A 81 8.96 -13.44 -50.71
C ILE A 81 9.70 -14.12 -51.87
N LYS A 82 9.30 -15.34 -52.25
CA LYS A 82 9.87 -16.05 -53.40
C LYS A 82 9.63 -15.29 -54.70
N ASP A 83 8.43 -14.74 -54.89
CA ASP A 83 8.07 -13.92 -56.05
C ASP A 83 8.91 -12.62 -56.11
N TYR A 84 9.05 -11.90 -55.00
CA TYR A 84 9.93 -10.74 -54.95
C TYR A 84 11.39 -11.12 -55.19
N LEU A 85 11.87 -12.24 -54.64
CA LEU A 85 13.25 -12.68 -54.79
C LEU A 85 13.56 -13.10 -56.23
N SER A 86 12.62 -13.79 -56.92
CA SER A 86 12.80 -14.15 -58.32
C SER A 86 12.86 -12.93 -59.22
N LYS A 87 12.10 -11.87 -58.91
CA LYS A 87 12.15 -10.59 -59.64
C LYS A 87 13.46 -9.84 -59.35
N ASN A 88 13.86 -9.73 -58.09
CA ASN A 88 15.08 -9.03 -57.67
C ASN A 88 16.37 -9.69 -58.22
N LEU A 89 16.38 -11.02 -58.38
CA LEU A 89 17.49 -11.77 -58.96
C LEU A 89 17.38 -11.99 -60.48
N MET A 90 16.39 -11.36 -61.14
CA MET A 90 16.17 -11.51 -62.59
C MET A 90 15.97 -12.97 -63.05
N ILE A 91 15.37 -13.80 -62.20
CA ILE A 91 15.04 -15.20 -62.50
C ILE A 91 13.72 -15.29 -63.27
N ASP A 92 12.76 -14.43 -62.94
CA ASP A 92 11.44 -14.40 -63.55
C ASP A 92 11.46 -13.74 -64.94
N LYS A 93 11.65 -14.56 -65.97
CA LYS A 93 11.74 -14.11 -67.37
C LYS A 93 10.43 -13.49 -67.88
N GLU A 94 9.29 -13.95 -67.40
CA GLU A 94 8.00 -13.40 -67.81
C GLU A 94 7.85 -11.96 -67.32
N TYR A 95 8.19 -11.73 -66.05
CA TYR A 95 8.22 -10.38 -65.47
C TYR A 95 9.19 -9.45 -66.20
N LEU A 96 10.41 -9.91 -66.51
CA LEU A 96 11.41 -9.09 -67.21
C LEU A 96 10.95 -8.69 -68.61
N ASN A 97 10.41 -9.64 -69.38
CA ASN A 97 9.88 -9.41 -70.72
C ASN A 97 8.71 -8.41 -70.69
N LYS A 98 7.77 -8.59 -69.75
CA LYS A 98 6.60 -7.71 -69.59
C LYS A 98 6.99 -6.27 -69.30
N ASN A 99 8.04 -6.06 -68.48
CA ASN A 99 8.50 -4.74 -68.08
C ASN A 99 9.56 -4.13 -69.01
N LYS A 100 9.84 -4.76 -70.16
CA LYS A 100 10.84 -4.30 -71.15
C LYS A 100 12.22 -4.03 -70.51
N ILE A 101 12.58 -4.82 -69.50
CA ILE A 101 13.93 -4.80 -68.92
C ILE A 101 14.81 -5.51 -69.97
N GLY A 102 15.53 -4.73 -70.77
CA GLY A 102 16.05 -5.10 -72.11
C GLY A 102 16.94 -6.34 -72.19
N ASP A 103 17.36 -6.71 -73.40
CA ASP A 103 18.23 -7.88 -73.65
C ASP A 103 19.54 -7.79 -72.84
N TYR A 104 19.65 -8.60 -71.79
CA TYR A 104 20.83 -8.66 -70.93
C TYR A 104 21.53 -10.01 -71.05
N VAL A 105 22.85 -10.00 -70.88
CA VAL A 105 23.61 -11.23 -70.72
C VAL A 105 23.48 -11.67 -69.27
N ASP A 106 22.77 -12.77 -69.03
CA ASP A 106 22.67 -13.37 -67.70
C ASP A 106 24.01 -14.02 -67.31
N LEU A 107 24.86 -13.21 -66.69
CA LEU A 107 26.18 -13.62 -66.23
C LEU A 107 26.12 -14.50 -64.99
N PHE A 108 24.99 -14.69 -64.31
CA PHE A 108 24.94 -15.43 -63.04
C PHE A 108 24.06 -16.68 -63.12
N ASP A 109 23.02 -16.64 -63.95
CA ASP A 109 22.01 -17.68 -64.10
C ASP A 109 21.50 -18.08 -62.72
N TYR A 110 20.97 -17.13 -61.93
CA TYR A 110 20.54 -17.38 -60.56
C TYR A 110 19.43 -18.44 -60.50
N LYS A 111 19.44 -19.26 -59.46
CA LYS A 111 18.35 -20.22 -59.19
C LYS A 111 18.09 -20.31 -57.70
N ILE A 112 16.83 -20.14 -57.33
CA ILE A 112 16.36 -20.42 -55.98
C ILE A 112 16.26 -21.94 -55.84
N GLU A 113 17.10 -22.54 -55.00
CA GLU A 113 17.06 -23.97 -54.69
C GLU A 113 16.05 -24.26 -53.57
N ASP A 114 16.04 -23.43 -52.53
CA ASP A 114 15.10 -23.53 -51.41
C ASP A 114 14.95 -22.19 -50.68
N ILE A 115 13.81 -22.02 -50.01
CA ILE A 115 13.50 -20.87 -49.16
C ILE A 115 12.71 -21.38 -47.95
N GLU A 116 13.19 -21.11 -46.74
CA GLU A 116 12.43 -21.26 -45.50
C GLU A 116 12.09 -19.88 -44.96
N VAL A 117 10.82 -19.67 -44.60
CA VAL A 117 10.32 -18.39 -44.09
C VAL A 117 9.49 -18.66 -42.85
N GLN A 118 9.78 -17.92 -41.80
CA GLN A 118 9.10 -18.01 -40.51
C GLN A 118 8.79 -16.59 -40.01
N PRO A 119 7.51 -16.24 -39.83
CA PRO A 119 7.15 -15.06 -39.06
C PRO A 119 7.46 -15.35 -37.59
N ILE A 120 8.13 -14.41 -36.92
CA ILE A 120 8.57 -14.54 -35.54
C ILE A 120 8.32 -13.23 -34.79
N PHE A 121 8.39 -13.30 -33.45
CA PHE A 121 8.23 -12.17 -32.55
C PHE A 121 6.88 -11.47 -32.69
N ASN A 122 5.92 -11.83 -31.83
CA ASN A 122 4.58 -11.25 -31.87
C ASN A 122 4.38 -10.12 -30.85
N LEU A 123 3.29 -9.38 -30.98
CA LEU A 123 3.00 -8.22 -30.13
C LEU A 123 2.68 -8.55 -28.67
N THR A 124 2.51 -9.83 -28.30
CA THR A 124 2.39 -10.23 -26.89
C THR A 124 3.74 -10.29 -26.17
N GLU A 125 4.85 -10.29 -26.92
CA GLU A 125 6.18 -10.23 -26.34
C GLU A 125 6.50 -8.80 -25.89
N ASN A 126 6.66 -8.60 -24.57
CA ASN A 126 6.88 -7.27 -23.99
C ASN A 126 8.03 -6.49 -24.64
N PRO A 127 9.23 -7.08 -24.90
CA PRO A 127 10.33 -6.34 -25.51
C PRO A 127 9.98 -5.78 -26.89
N VAL A 128 9.20 -6.52 -27.68
CA VAL A 128 8.75 -6.14 -29.03
C VAL A 128 7.82 -4.94 -28.94
N LEU A 129 6.77 -5.05 -28.12
CA LEU A 129 5.80 -3.96 -27.97
C LEU A 129 6.43 -2.71 -27.35
N ILE A 130 7.28 -2.87 -26.33
CA ILE A 130 8.03 -1.75 -25.73
C ILE A 130 8.86 -1.05 -26.80
N GLN A 131 9.61 -1.78 -27.62
CA GLN A 131 10.45 -1.18 -28.65
C GLN A 131 9.62 -0.36 -29.65
N GLN A 132 8.49 -0.90 -30.12
CA GLN A 132 7.62 -0.18 -31.05
C GLN A 132 7.00 1.07 -30.41
N ILE A 133 6.53 1.00 -29.16
CA ILE A 133 6.02 2.16 -28.43
C ILE A 133 7.11 3.22 -28.27
N LEU A 134 8.34 2.82 -27.91
CA LEU A 134 9.44 3.76 -27.75
C LEU A 134 9.83 4.45 -29.06
N GLU A 135 9.89 3.73 -30.19
CA GLU A 135 10.15 4.35 -31.50
C GLU A 135 8.98 5.22 -31.96
N TYR A 136 7.74 4.83 -31.69
CA TYR A 136 6.56 5.66 -31.96
C TYR A 136 6.58 6.95 -31.13
N MET A 137 7.01 6.89 -29.87
CA MET A 137 7.03 8.03 -28.96
C MET A 137 8.30 8.87 -29.04
N LYS A 138 9.37 8.39 -29.67
CA LYS A 138 10.70 9.02 -29.74
C LYS A 138 10.68 10.51 -30.07
N TYR A 139 9.81 10.93 -30.97
CA TYR A 139 9.66 12.33 -31.39
C TYR A 139 8.38 13.00 -30.88
N ARG A 140 7.47 12.24 -30.26
CA ARG A 140 6.19 12.74 -29.71
C ARG A 140 6.33 13.09 -28.23
N ALA A 141 6.94 12.20 -27.46
CA ALA A 141 7.08 12.34 -26.02
C ALA A 141 7.78 13.65 -25.60
N PRO A 142 8.89 14.11 -26.21
CA PRO A 142 9.47 15.40 -25.84
C PRO A 142 8.55 16.61 -25.99
N LYS A 143 7.54 16.54 -26.87
CA LYS A 143 6.51 17.58 -27.04
C LYS A 143 5.40 17.47 -25.99
N GLU A 144 4.99 16.24 -25.67
CA GLU A 144 3.92 15.95 -24.71
C GLU A 144 4.38 16.04 -23.24
N ILE A 145 5.65 15.74 -22.96
CA ILE A 145 6.23 15.83 -21.62
C ILE A 145 6.48 17.29 -21.28
N THR A 146 5.67 17.84 -20.38
CA THR A 146 5.89 19.18 -19.83
C THR A 146 6.97 19.13 -18.74
N GLN A 147 7.83 20.15 -18.68
CA GLN A 147 8.74 20.35 -17.53
C GLN A 147 7.95 20.40 -16.20
N ASP A 148 6.70 20.86 -16.28
CA ASP A 148 5.75 20.90 -15.19
C ASP A 148 5.49 19.52 -14.56
N PHE A 149 5.22 18.47 -15.35
CA PHE A 149 4.99 17.14 -14.78
C PHE A 149 6.23 16.57 -14.07
N LEU A 150 7.43 16.75 -14.64
CA LEU A 150 8.67 16.33 -13.98
C LEU A 150 8.88 17.05 -12.64
N HIS A 151 8.55 18.33 -12.58
CA HIS A 151 8.62 19.09 -11.34
C HIS A 151 7.61 18.59 -10.30
N LYS A 152 6.38 18.23 -10.72
CA LYS A 152 5.39 17.58 -9.83
C LYS A 152 5.90 16.26 -9.25
N VAL A 153 6.57 15.43 -10.06
CA VAL A 153 7.20 14.16 -9.61
C VAL A 153 8.29 14.43 -8.56
N GLU A 154 9.13 15.45 -8.78
CA GLU A 154 10.16 15.85 -7.81
C GLU A 154 9.54 16.34 -6.49
N LEU A 155 8.49 17.15 -6.57
CA LEU A 155 7.76 17.63 -5.40
C LEU A 155 7.07 16.51 -4.63
N LEU A 156 6.48 15.54 -5.33
CA LEU A 156 5.91 14.34 -4.71
C LEU A 156 6.99 13.54 -3.99
N LYS A 157 8.16 13.35 -4.62
CA LYS A 157 9.30 12.67 -3.99
C LYS A 157 9.81 13.36 -2.73
N LYS A 158 9.81 14.70 -2.69
CA LYS A 158 10.15 15.49 -1.49
C LYS A 158 9.21 15.24 -0.30
N SER A 159 8.01 14.66 -0.51
CA SER A 159 7.11 14.29 0.59
C SER A 159 7.60 13.10 1.42
N GLU A 160 8.54 12.29 0.93
CA GLU A 160 9.04 11.07 1.58
C GLU A 160 9.38 11.28 3.07
N PHE A 161 10.16 12.33 3.35
CA PHE A 161 10.55 12.69 4.71
C PHE A 161 9.34 13.07 5.60
N ALA A 162 8.40 13.84 5.04
CA ALA A 162 7.21 14.30 5.76
C ALA A 162 6.24 13.15 6.07
N VAL A 163 6.08 12.20 5.13
CA VAL A 163 5.30 10.97 5.33
C VAL A 163 5.87 10.14 6.49
N GLU A 164 7.17 9.84 6.45
CA GLU A 164 7.85 9.08 7.52
C GLU A 164 7.78 9.80 8.88
N THR A 165 7.81 11.14 8.89
CA THR A 165 7.64 11.94 10.12
C THR A 165 6.25 11.77 10.72
N CYS A 166 5.19 11.83 9.88
CA CYS A 166 3.82 11.61 10.30
C CYS A 166 3.60 10.18 10.83
N GLU A 167 4.15 9.16 10.17
CA GLU A 167 4.04 7.76 10.62
C GLU A 167 4.67 7.57 12.01
N ARG A 168 5.90 8.04 12.20
CA ARG A 168 6.60 7.93 13.49
C ARG A 168 5.87 8.66 14.61
N LYS A 169 5.33 9.84 14.32
CA LYS A 169 4.50 10.62 15.27
C LYS A 169 3.27 9.81 15.70
N ILE A 170 2.50 9.27 14.74
CA ILE A 170 1.26 8.53 15.03
C ILE A 170 1.56 7.23 15.78
N ASP A 171 2.58 6.46 15.37
CA ASP A 171 3.01 5.24 16.06
C ASP A 171 3.41 5.53 17.52
N PHE A 172 4.14 6.63 17.74
CA PHE A 172 4.49 7.06 19.09
C PHE A 172 3.25 7.43 19.92
N GLU A 173 2.35 8.25 19.38
CA GLU A 173 1.13 8.69 20.08
C GLU A 173 0.19 7.51 20.41
N LYS A 174 0.10 6.49 19.54
CA LYS A 174 -0.61 5.23 19.83
C LYS A 174 -0.03 4.51 21.05
N LYS A 175 1.30 4.41 21.11
CA LYS A 175 1.99 3.75 22.23
C LYS A 175 1.85 4.57 23.51
N LEU A 176 1.88 5.90 23.43
CA LEU A 176 1.65 6.80 24.57
C LEU A 176 0.26 6.57 25.17
N LYS A 177 -0.75 6.40 24.32
CA LYS A 177 -2.10 6.05 24.77
C LYS A 177 -2.18 4.69 25.46
N SER A 178 -1.33 3.71 25.12
CA SER A 178 -1.33 2.42 25.82
C SER A 178 -0.97 2.54 27.31
N ILE A 179 -0.19 3.57 27.66
CA ILE A 179 0.15 3.92 29.03
C ILE A 179 -1.07 4.52 29.76
N ASP A 180 -1.90 5.32 29.08
CA ASP A 180 -3.15 5.87 29.63
C ASP A 180 -4.02 4.78 30.28
N ASN A 181 -4.25 3.67 29.55
CA ASN A 181 -5.06 2.56 30.04
C ASN A 181 -4.52 1.94 31.34
N ILE A 182 -3.19 1.86 31.48
CA ILE A 182 -2.55 1.34 32.69
C ILE A 182 -2.77 2.32 33.84
N GLN A 183 -2.55 3.61 33.58
CA GLN A 183 -2.71 4.65 34.58
C GLN A 183 -4.16 4.74 35.10
N ARG A 184 -5.17 4.56 34.24
CA ARG A 184 -6.59 4.42 34.65
C ARG A 184 -6.80 3.28 35.63
N GLU A 185 -6.22 2.11 35.34
CA GLU A 185 -6.35 0.96 36.21
C GLU A 185 -5.62 1.18 37.55
N ILE A 186 -4.46 1.83 37.57
CA ILE A 186 -3.78 2.24 38.81
C ILE A 186 -4.70 3.16 39.63
N TYR A 187 -5.21 4.22 39.02
CA TYR A 187 -6.11 5.18 39.67
C TYR A 187 -7.36 4.50 40.24
N LYS A 188 -8.01 3.63 39.45
CA LYS A 188 -9.19 2.85 39.88
C LYS A 188 -8.90 1.89 41.04
N ASN A 189 -7.71 1.31 41.11
CA ASN A 189 -7.35 0.40 42.20
C ASN A 189 -6.89 1.15 43.47
N ILE A 190 -6.38 2.38 43.35
CA ILE A 190 -6.06 3.25 44.50
C ILE A 190 -7.34 3.86 45.08
N TYR A 191 -8.21 4.42 44.24
CA TYR A 191 -9.36 5.22 44.69
C TYR A 191 -10.70 4.48 44.69
N GLY A 192 -10.90 3.45 43.86
CA GLY A 192 -12.16 2.68 43.80
C GLY A 192 -12.84 2.68 42.42
N LYS A 193 -13.87 1.83 42.27
CA LYS A 193 -14.55 1.55 41.00
C LYS A 193 -15.53 2.67 40.62
N TYR A 194 -15.36 3.30 39.46
CA TYR A 194 -16.36 4.22 38.90
C TYR A 194 -17.44 3.48 38.11
N GLU A 195 -18.71 3.76 38.37
CA GLU A 195 -19.76 3.63 37.36
C GLU A 195 -19.90 4.95 36.57
N LYS A 196 -20.16 4.88 35.26
CA LYS A 196 -20.32 6.04 34.35
C LYS A 196 -21.28 7.13 34.90
N ARG A 197 -22.31 6.77 35.66
CA ARG A 197 -23.27 7.73 36.27
C ARG A 197 -22.67 8.55 37.42
N ILE A 198 -21.72 7.98 38.15
CA ILE A 198 -21.25 8.50 39.44
C ILE A 198 -20.21 9.62 39.24
N PHE A 199 -19.46 9.58 38.14
CA PHE A 199 -18.52 10.64 37.75
C PHE A 199 -19.22 11.98 37.46
N TYR A 200 -20.46 11.95 36.95
CA TYR A 200 -21.26 13.15 36.70
C TYR A 200 -21.64 13.89 38.01
N PHE A 201 -21.76 13.15 39.13
CA PHE A 201 -22.06 13.70 40.46
C PHE A 201 -20.85 14.43 41.07
N TRP A 202 -19.63 13.88 40.94
CA TRP A 202 -18.40 14.49 41.44
C TRP A 202 -18.15 15.89 40.89
N TYR A 203 -18.32 16.08 39.57
CA TYR A 203 -18.16 17.39 38.92
C TYR A 203 -19.12 18.47 39.49
N LYS A 204 -20.28 18.06 39.99
CA LYS A 204 -21.30 18.96 40.52
C LYS A 204 -21.04 19.34 41.99
N GLN A 205 -20.40 18.48 42.78
CA GLN A 205 -20.22 18.66 44.23
C GLN A 205 -18.78 18.95 44.68
N LYS A 206 -17.76 18.73 43.83
CA LYS A 206 -16.33 18.96 44.13
C LYS A 206 -15.77 18.21 45.36
N THR A 207 -16.43 17.17 45.86
CA THR A 207 -15.96 16.39 47.01
C THR A 207 -15.49 14.99 46.57
N LEU A 208 -14.18 14.75 46.68
CA LEU A 208 -13.55 13.45 46.37
C LEU A 208 -13.89 12.38 47.43
N ASP A 209 -14.23 12.83 48.64
CA ASP A 209 -14.30 12.00 49.86
C ASP A 209 -15.36 10.90 49.81
N TYR A 210 -16.43 11.09 49.03
CA TYR A 210 -17.54 10.12 48.91
C TYR A 210 -17.20 8.89 48.08
N PHE A 211 -16.11 8.94 47.29
CA PHE A 211 -15.79 7.93 46.28
C PHE A 211 -14.53 7.12 46.57
N VAL A 212 -13.71 7.57 47.54
CA VAL A 212 -12.49 6.86 47.94
C VAL A 212 -12.86 5.64 48.76
N ARG A 213 -12.45 4.46 48.29
CA ARG A 213 -12.58 3.23 49.05
C ARG A 213 -11.61 3.24 50.23
N LYS A 214 -12.07 3.63 51.42
CA LYS A 214 -11.24 3.75 52.64
C LYS A 214 -11.37 2.52 53.53
N LEU A 215 -10.24 1.99 54.00
CA LEU A 215 -10.24 1.04 55.09
C LEU A 215 -10.52 1.81 56.40
N ASN A 216 -11.70 1.61 56.97
CA ASN A 216 -12.19 2.38 58.11
C ASN A 216 -12.18 1.54 59.39
N GLU A 217 -11.57 2.08 60.45
CA GLU A 217 -11.58 1.48 61.79
C GLU A 217 -13.02 1.29 62.29
N GLY A 218 -13.91 2.26 62.06
CA GLY A 218 -15.30 2.21 62.53
C GLY A 218 -16.13 1.09 61.90
N ASP A 219 -15.96 0.81 60.61
CA ASP A 219 -16.72 -0.25 59.93
C ASP A 219 -16.30 -1.64 60.44
N TYR A 220 -15.00 -1.84 60.64
CA TYR A 220 -14.49 -3.05 61.28
C TYR A 220 -14.92 -3.13 62.75
N ASP A 221 -14.98 -2.00 63.47
CA ASP A 221 -15.43 -1.97 64.88
C ASP A 221 -16.85 -2.51 65.01
N ILE A 222 -17.75 -2.05 64.14
CA ILE A 222 -19.13 -2.52 64.03
C ILE A 222 -19.20 -4.00 63.64
N LEU A 223 -18.38 -4.45 62.68
CA LEU A 223 -18.31 -5.86 62.29
C LEU A 223 -17.88 -6.77 63.45
N PHE A 224 -16.85 -6.35 64.19
CA PHE A 224 -16.37 -7.08 65.37
C PHE A 224 -17.38 -7.07 66.50
N ASP A 225 -18.08 -5.97 66.75
CA ASP A 225 -19.14 -5.92 67.78
C ASP A 225 -20.31 -6.84 67.43
N ARG A 226 -20.76 -6.82 66.17
CA ARG A 226 -21.76 -7.78 65.66
C ARG A 226 -21.30 -9.23 65.85
N TYR A 227 -20.02 -9.51 65.57
CA TYR A 227 -19.44 -10.83 65.76
C TYR A 227 -19.43 -11.24 67.23
N ILE A 228 -18.98 -10.36 68.13
CA ILE A 228 -18.93 -10.59 69.58
C ILE A 228 -20.33 -10.83 70.15
N ASP A 229 -21.33 -10.04 69.73
CA ASP A 229 -22.71 -10.18 70.19
C ASP A 229 -23.32 -11.54 69.81
N GLU A 230 -23.10 -12.00 68.57
CA GLU A 230 -23.56 -13.33 68.17
C GLU A 230 -22.79 -14.44 68.91
N VAL A 231 -21.49 -14.26 69.21
CA VAL A 231 -20.73 -15.20 70.04
C VAL A 231 -21.24 -15.23 71.49
N LYS A 232 -21.58 -14.07 72.08
CA LYS A 232 -22.22 -13.99 73.41
C LYS A 232 -23.55 -14.76 73.41
N LYS A 233 -24.41 -14.52 72.41
CA LYS A 233 -25.68 -15.25 72.23
C LYS A 233 -25.45 -16.76 72.10
N TYR A 234 -24.46 -17.19 71.32
CA TYR A 234 -24.09 -18.61 71.17
C TYR A 234 -23.71 -19.22 72.51
N ASN A 235 -22.85 -18.56 73.29
CA ASN A 235 -22.42 -19.04 74.62
C ASN A 235 -23.60 -19.14 75.59
N THR A 236 -24.48 -18.13 75.64
CA THR A 236 -25.69 -18.17 76.48
C THR A 236 -26.63 -19.31 76.10
N LEU A 237 -26.85 -19.54 74.80
CA LEU A 237 -27.68 -20.65 74.32
C LEU A 237 -27.05 -22.01 74.65
N LYS A 238 -25.72 -22.13 74.55
CA LYS A 238 -24.99 -23.36 74.88
C LYS A 238 -25.04 -23.69 76.38
N GLU A 239 -24.89 -22.68 77.24
CA GLU A 239 -25.07 -22.84 78.68
C GLU A 239 -26.52 -23.19 79.05
N ARG A 240 -27.51 -22.56 78.39
CA ARG A 240 -28.93 -22.93 78.55
C ARG A 240 -29.19 -24.38 78.13
N LEU A 241 -28.58 -24.84 77.04
CA LEU A 241 -28.69 -26.22 76.57
C LEU A 241 -28.05 -27.23 77.55
N LYS A 242 -26.93 -26.87 78.19
CA LYS A 242 -26.28 -27.71 79.22
C LYS A 242 -27.14 -27.85 80.47
N LYS A 243 -27.86 -26.80 80.87
CA LYS A 243 -28.72 -26.77 82.06
C LYS A 243 -30.10 -27.42 81.85
N LEU A 244 -30.46 -27.78 80.61
CA LEU A 244 -31.72 -28.46 80.32
C LEU A 244 -31.64 -29.96 80.65
N GLU A 245 -32.65 -30.47 81.38
CA GLU A 245 -32.86 -31.89 81.65
C GLU A 245 -33.01 -32.70 80.36
N ARG A 246 -32.54 -33.96 80.36
CA ARG A 246 -32.48 -34.80 79.14
C ARG A 246 -33.85 -35.14 78.55
N GLU A 247 -34.92 -35.05 79.33
CA GLU A 247 -36.28 -35.46 78.97
C GLU A 247 -37.07 -34.36 78.23
N LYS A 248 -36.59 -33.10 78.23
CA LYS A 248 -37.21 -31.96 77.52
C LYS A 248 -36.79 -31.88 76.05
N ILE A 249 -37.12 -32.91 75.28
CA ILE A 249 -36.66 -33.12 73.89
C ILE A 249 -37.02 -31.93 72.97
N GLU A 250 -38.28 -31.48 72.95
CA GLU A 250 -38.71 -30.39 72.07
C GLU A 250 -38.04 -29.03 72.38
N GLU A 251 -37.83 -28.71 73.65
CA GLU A 251 -37.15 -27.47 74.05
C GLU A 251 -35.66 -27.52 73.72
N ARG A 252 -35.02 -28.69 73.87
CA ARG A 252 -33.66 -28.94 73.40
C ARG A 252 -33.53 -28.71 71.90
N GLU A 253 -34.40 -29.31 71.09
CA GLU A 253 -34.37 -29.15 69.63
C GLU A 253 -34.54 -27.68 69.19
N LYS A 254 -35.44 -26.92 69.86
CA LYS A 254 -35.62 -25.49 69.60
C LYS A 254 -34.35 -24.69 69.91
N ILE A 255 -33.66 -25.00 71.01
CA ILE A 255 -32.40 -24.35 71.40
C ILE A 255 -31.27 -24.75 70.44
N GLU A 256 -31.16 -26.03 70.06
CA GLU A 256 -30.17 -26.52 69.10
C GLU A 256 -30.35 -25.88 67.70
N LYS A 257 -31.60 -25.73 67.23
CA LYS A 257 -31.90 -24.95 66.01
C LYS A 257 -31.46 -23.50 66.11
N LYS A 258 -31.66 -22.84 67.26
CA LYS A 258 -31.18 -21.46 67.50
C LYS A 258 -29.66 -21.40 67.50
N ILE A 259 -28.97 -22.34 68.15
CA ILE A 259 -27.51 -22.45 68.17
C ILE A 259 -26.96 -22.60 66.75
N LYS A 260 -27.57 -23.47 65.92
CA LYS A 260 -27.18 -23.64 64.51
C LYS A 260 -27.31 -22.32 63.74
N LYS A 261 -28.45 -21.63 63.83
CA LYS A 261 -28.67 -20.32 63.17
C LYS A 261 -27.69 -19.25 63.64
N THR A 262 -27.37 -19.20 64.94
CA THR A 262 -26.36 -18.26 65.46
C THR A 262 -24.98 -18.58 64.92
N LYS A 263 -24.60 -19.87 64.81
CA LYS A 263 -23.33 -20.27 64.19
C LYS A 263 -23.24 -19.85 62.73
N GLU A 264 -24.32 -20.03 61.95
CA GLU A 264 -24.39 -19.55 60.56
C GLU A 264 -24.23 -18.03 60.45
N ARG A 265 -24.77 -17.25 61.40
CA ARG A 265 -24.57 -15.79 61.46
C ARG A 265 -23.14 -15.41 61.81
N ILE A 266 -22.52 -16.10 62.76
CA ILE A 266 -21.10 -15.93 63.11
C ILE A 266 -20.23 -16.20 61.88
N ASP A 267 -20.45 -17.32 61.19
CA ASP A 267 -19.74 -17.68 59.96
C ASP A 267 -19.92 -16.60 58.88
N LYS A 268 -21.14 -16.08 58.72
CA LYS A 268 -21.44 -14.99 57.77
C LYS A 268 -20.63 -13.73 58.08
N ILE A 269 -20.64 -13.25 59.32
CA ILE A 269 -19.91 -12.03 59.73
C ILE A 269 -18.39 -12.24 59.61
N TYR A 270 -17.88 -13.42 59.98
CA TYR A 270 -16.47 -13.77 59.78
C TYR A 270 -16.08 -13.73 58.30
N ASN A 271 -16.89 -14.33 57.43
CA ASN A 271 -16.65 -14.32 55.99
C ASN A 271 -16.78 -12.92 55.39
N GLU A 272 -17.64 -12.05 55.94
CA GLU A 272 -17.74 -10.63 55.57
C GLU A 272 -16.41 -9.92 55.82
N MET A 273 -15.84 -10.03 57.03
CA MET A 273 -14.53 -9.45 57.37
C MET A 273 -13.39 -9.97 56.47
N ILE A 274 -13.35 -11.28 56.22
CA ILE A 274 -12.34 -11.91 55.34
C ILE A 274 -12.47 -11.41 53.89
N THR A 275 -13.71 -11.35 53.36
CA THR A 275 -13.98 -10.92 51.99
C THR A 275 -13.64 -9.45 51.80
N GLU A 276 -13.97 -8.62 52.78
CA GLU A 276 -13.63 -7.21 52.78
C GLU A 276 -12.12 -6.99 52.81
N THR A 277 -11.40 -7.63 53.74
CA THR A 277 -9.92 -7.54 53.81
C THR A 277 -9.26 -8.02 52.52
N ASN A 278 -9.71 -9.15 51.96
CA ASN A 278 -9.16 -9.71 50.72
C ASN A 278 -9.41 -8.81 49.51
N SER A 279 -10.54 -8.09 49.46
CA SER A 279 -10.81 -7.18 48.35
C SER A 279 -9.93 -5.92 48.42
N TYR A 280 -9.59 -5.41 49.63
CA TYR A 280 -8.55 -4.39 49.78
C TYR A 280 -7.16 -4.89 49.39
N TYR A 281 -6.84 -6.14 49.72
CA TYR A 281 -5.56 -6.75 49.32
C TYR A 281 -5.46 -6.89 47.79
N ALA A 282 -6.55 -7.32 47.15
CA ALA A 282 -6.61 -7.51 45.70
C ALA A 282 -6.40 -6.20 44.94
N VAL A 283 -7.00 -5.09 45.38
CA VAL A 283 -6.81 -3.79 44.71
C VAL A 283 -5.39 -3.26 44.88
N ASN A 284 -4.79 -3.36 46.07
CA ASN A 284 -3.38 -2.98 46.28
C ASN A 284 -2.42 -3.84 45.43
N LYS A 285 -2.65 -5.16 45.39
CA LYS A 285 -1.86 -6.07 44.55
C LYS A 285 -1.98 -5.71 43.07
N THR A 286 -3.19 -5.46 42.59
CA THR A 286 -3.44 -5.09 41.18
C THR A 286 -2.79 -3.75 40.84
N ALA A 287 -2.91 -2.75 41.72
CA ALA A 287 -2.25 -1.46 41.56
C ALA A 287 -0.73 -1.61 41.45
N LEU A 288 -0.10 -2.44 42.30
CA LEU A 288 1.34 -2.72 42.22
C LEU A 288 1.75 -3.36 40.89
N THR A 289 1.03 -4.39 40.44
CA THR A 289 1.30 -5.03 39.15
C THR A 289 1.16 -4.06 37.99
N LYS A 290 0.13 -3.20 38.02
CA LYS A 290 -0.06 -2.18 36.99
C LYS A 290 0.97 -1.06 37.04
N LEU A 291 1.46 -0.71 38.22
CA LEU A 291 2.56 0.24 38.39
C LEU A 291 3.87 -0.31 37.80
N ASP A 292 4.16 -1.61 37.99
CA ASP A 292 5.30 -2.27 37.37
C ASP A 292 5.18 -2.30 35.83
N GLU A 293 3.99 -2.64 35.32
CA GLU A 293 3.69 -2.58 33.87
C GLU A 293 3.88 -1.16 33.30
N LEU A 294 3.44 -0.14 34.03
CA LEU A 294 3.59 1.27 33.64
C LEU A 294 5.06 1.65 33.50
N ILE A 295 5.89 1.27 34.47
CA ILE A 295 7.32 1.58 34.48
C ILE A 295 8.01 0.94 33.28
N GLU A 296 7.72 -0.33 33.00
CA GLU A 296 8.33 -1.05 31.89
C GLU A 296 7.95 -0.44 30.54
N LYS A 297 6.65 -0.17 30.30
CA LYS A 297 6.20 0.47 29.06
C LYS A 297 6.72 1.89 28.90
N SER A 298 6.85 2.64 29.98
CA SER A 298 7.39 4.01 29.93
C SER A 298 8.87 4.03 29.50
N LYS A 299 9.66 3.02 29.88
CA LYS A 299 11.05 2.85 29.40
C LYS A 299 11.12 2.61 27.90
N ASP A 300 10.28 1.70 27.39
CA ASP A 300 10.19 1.44 25.94
C ASP A 300 9.72 2.69 25.17
N LEU A 301 8.75 3.43 25.73
CA LEU A 301 8.26 4.66 25.14
C LEU A 301 9.35 5.73 25.02
N LEU A 302 10.16 5.89 26.08
CA LEU A 302 11.27 6.84 26.08
C LEU A 302 12.32 6.49 25.02
N LYS A 303 12.63 5.20 24.86
CA LYS A 303 13.53 4.73 23.80
C LYS A 303 13.01 5.14 22.41
N LYS A 304 11.73 4.89 22.14
CA LYS A 304 11.09 5.26 20.86
C LYS A 304 11.02 6.77 20.66
N LEU A 305 10.77 7.55 21.70
CA LEU A 305 10.80 9.01 21.62
C LEU A 305 12.19 9.53 21.26
N ASN A 306 13.24 8.95 21.84
CA ASN A 306 14.63 9.27 21.51
C ASN A 306 14.99 8.88 20.07
N GLU A 307 14.51 7.74 19.58
CA GLU A 307 14.65 7.34 18.16
C GLU A 307 13.96 8.35 17.23
N TYR A 308 12.74 8.79 17.57
CA TYR A 308 12.01 9.82 16.83
C TYR A 308 12.75 11.17 16.84
N LYS A 309 13.24 11.61 18.01
CA LYS A 309 14.06 12.83 18.17
C LYS A 309 15.35 12.77 17.35
N ALA A 310 16.04 11.63 17.33
CA ALA A 310 17.23 11.43 16.52
C ALA A 310 16.92 11.50 15.02
N TYR A 311 15.80 10.90 14.59
CA TYR A 311 15.32 10.97 13.21
C TYR A 311 15.02 12.40 12.78
N LEU A 312 14.33 13.19 13.61
CA LEU A 312 14.04 14.60 13.35
C LEU A 312 15.34 15.41 13.19
N ASN A 313 16.29 15.25 14.12
CA ASN A 313 17.57 15.96 14.05
C ASN A 313 18.37 15.61 12.79
N LYS A 314 18.41 14.33 12.40
CA LYS A 314 19.11 13.86 11.20
C LYS A 314 18.59 14.52 9.92
N ASN A 315 17.30 14.87 9.89
CA ASN A 315 16.63 15.36 8.69
C ASN A 315 16.22 16.84 8.79
N LYS A 316 16.80 17.60 9.72
CA LYS A 316 16.47 19.03 9.93
C LYS A 316 16.50 19.84 8.63
N GLU A 317 17.47 19.59 7.77
CA GLU A 317 17.66 20.32 6.50
C GLU A 317 16.56 20.06 5.47
N ASN A 318 15.80 18.96 5.61
CA ASN A 318 14.71 18.59 4.70
C ASN A 318 13.36 19.21 5.09
N MET A 319 13.32 20.07 6.12
CA MET A 319 12.08 20.67 6.62
C MET A 319 12.25 22.16 6.96
N LYS A 320 11.15 22.91 6.85
CA LYS A 320 11.11 24.32 7.26
C LYS A 320 11.43 24.42 8.76
N GLU A 321 12.23 25.40 9.13
CA GLU A 321 12.70 25.60 10.52
C GLU A 321 11.54 25.73 11.51
N ASP A 322 10.50 26.48 11.16
CA ASP A 322 9.27 26.62 11.95
C ASP A 322 8.58 25.27 12.25
N TYR A 323 8.56 24.37 11.26
CA TYR A 323 7.94 23.05 11.40
C TYR A 323 8.81 22.15 12.29
N PHE A 324 10.12 22.14 12.08
CA PHE A 324 11.06 21.42 12.94
C PHE A 324 10.94 21.86 14.40
N ASN A 325 10.91 23.17 14.64
CA ASN A 325 10.78 23.75 15.99
C ASN A 325 9.45 23.35 16.64
N HIS A 326 8.36 23.29 15.87
CA HIS A 326 7.08 22.81 16.36
C HIS A 326 7.14 21.33 16.79
N LEU A 327 7.67 20.46 15.94
CA LEU A 327 7.83 19.03 16.24
C LEU A 327 8.72 18.80 17.48
N MET A 328 9.81 19.56 17.61
CA MET A 328 10.69 19.47 18.78
C MET A 328 10.01 19.95 20.07
N LYS A 329 9.14 20.96 19.98
CA LYS A 329 8.29 21.36 21.10
C LYS A 329 7.32 20.25 21.47
N GLU A 330 6.68 19.60 20.50
CA GLU A 330 5.80 18.45 20.77
C GLU A 330 6.55 17.28 21.39
N VAL A 331 7.75 16.95 20.91
CA VAL A 331 8.63 15.94 21.53
C VAL A 331 8.88 16.27 22.99
N SER A 332 9.14 17.55 23.31
CA SER A 332 9.33 18.00 24.70
C SER A 332 8.05 17.86 25.54
N GLU A 333 6.87 18.08 24.96
CA GLU A 333 5.59 17.84 25.64
C GLU A 333 5.28 16.34 25.81
N TYR A 334 5.72 15.50 24.88
CA TYR A 334 5.65 14.05 25.03
C TYR A 334 6.57 13.55 26.14
N GLU A 335 7.81 14.06 26.22
CA GLU A 335 8.77 13.72 27.28
C GLU A 335 8.15 13.96 28.66
N LYS A 336 7.41 15.05 28.86
CA LYS A 336 6.69 15.36 30.12
C LYS A 336 5.56 14.39 30.47
N GLN A 337 5.00 13.68 29.48
CA GLN A 337 3.92 12.71 29.68
C GLN A 337 4.43 11.30 29.96
N ILE A 338 5.73 11.03 29.74
CA ILE A 338 6.37 9.74 30.05
C ILE A 338 6.81 9.73 31.51
N PHE A 339 6.28 8.80 32.30
CA PHE A 339 6.67 8.62 33.68
C PHE A 339 7.95 7.75 33.77
N TYR A 340 9.13 8.33 33.99
CA TYR A 340 10.43 7.62 33.95
C TYR A 340 11.22 7.62 35.28
N ILE A 341 11.75 6.48 35.70
CA ILE A 341 12.28 6.31 37.07
C ILE A 341 13.68 6.90 37.36
N GLU A 342 14.45 7.40 36.39
CA GLU A 342 15.79 7.93 36.68
C GLU A 342 15.91 9.45 36.42
N GLY A 343 16.02 10.21 37.51
CA GLY A 343 16.78 11.48 37.52
C GLY A 343 16.03 12.79 37.78
N ASP A 344 14.69 12.87 37.71
CA ASP A 344 13.97 14.16 37.83
C ASP A 344 12.89 14.19 38.93
N SER A 345 12.65 15.38 39.48
CA SER A 345 11.89 15.71 40.69
C SER A 345 10.44 15.23 40.76
N GLN A 346 9.74 15.08 39.63
CA GLN A 346 8.39 14.48 39.54
C GLN A 346 8.36 12.95 39.75
N HIS A 347 9.51 12.27 39.64
CA HIS A 347 9.59 10.81 39.62
C HIS A 347 9.79 10.17 41.00
N ASN A 348 9.95 11.00 42.04
CA ASN A 348 9.93 10.56 43.43
C ASN A 348 8.55 10.01 43.85
N ASP A 349 7.49 10.37 43.12
CA ASP A 349 6.11 10.07 43.49
C ASP A 349 5.69 8.62 43.15
N LEU A 350 6.03 8.06 41.97
CA LEU A 350 5.67 6.66 41.65
C LEU A 350 6.39 5.65 42.55
N LYS A 351 7.68 5.90 42.87
CA LYS A 351 8.45 5.05 43.78
C LYS A 351 7.88 5.13 45.20
N LYS A 352 7.48 6.33 45.64
CA LYS A 352 6.78 6.55 46.91
C LYS A 352 5.44 5.81 46.93
N ILE A 353 4.61 5.95 45.90
CA ILE A 353 3.33 5.23 45.76
C ILE A 353 3.55 3.72 45.80
N LYS A 354 4.55 3.20 45.07
CA LYS A 354 4.90 1.76 45.10
C LYS A 354 5.19 1.30 46.51
N ASN A 355 6.03 2.03 47.24
CA ASN A 355 6.41 1.69 48.60
C ASN A 355 5.20 1.72 49.55
N GLU A 356 4.33 2.72 49.43
CA GLU A 356 3.10 2.82 50.24
C GLU A 356 2.11 1.67 49.93
N LEU A 357 1.93 1.30 48.66
CA LEU A 357 1.12 0.16 48.27
C LEU A 357 1.69 -1.18 48.77
N ILE A 358 3.02 -1.34 48.80
CA ILE A 358 3.68 -2.52 49.39
C ILE A 358 3.37 -2.59 50.89
N LYS A 359 3.56 -1.50 51.64
CA LYS A 359 3.24 -1.43 53.07
C LYS A 359 1.76 -1.73 53.33
N ASN A 360 0.86 -1.18 52.53
CA ASN A 360 -0.59 -1.44 52.63
C ASN A 360 -0.93 -2.92 52.37
N LYS A 361 -0.34 -3.51 51.33
CA LYS A 361 -0.50 -4.93 51.01
C LYS A 361 -0.04 -5.81 52.18
N GLU A 362 1.14 -5.54 52.76
CA GLU A 362 1.69 -6.26 53.92
C GLU A 362 0.86 -6.05 55.19
N CYS A 363 0.29 -4.86 55.38
CA CYS A 363 -0.62 -4.54 56.47
C CYS A 363 -1.86 -5.45 56.46
N LEU A 364 -2.44 -5.65 55.27
CA LEU A 364 -3.61 -6.49 55.05
C LEU A 364 -3.27 -7.99 55.13
N LYS A 365 -2.26 -8.42 54.37
CA LYS A 365 -1.81 -9.80 54.28
C LYS A 365 -0.28 -9.82 54.17
N GLY A 366 0.37 -10.13 55.30
CA GLY A 366 1.83 -10.24 55.35
C GLY A 366 2.35 -11.43 54.56
N GLU A 367 3.67 -11.46 54.33
CA GLU A 367 4.33 -12.60 53.72
C GLU A 367 4.18 -13.85 54.61
N MET A 368 4.03 -15.02 53.97
CA MET A 368 3.89 -16.33 54.66
C MET A 368 2.83 -16.39 55.78
N ASP A 369 1.69 -15.70 55.62
CA ASP A 369 0.59 -15.73 56.61
C ASP A 369 1.03 -15.20 58.00
N SER A 370 1.82 -14.12 58.02
CA SER A 370 2.27 -13.46 59.25
C SER A 370 1.10 -13.27 60.25
N LYS A 371 1.28 -13.71 61.50
CA LYS A 371 0.25 -13.66 62.55
C LYS A 371 -0.15 -12.24 62.97
N THR A 372 0.45 -11.21 62.38
CA THR A 372 0.33 -9.79 62.73
C THR A 372 -0.37 -8.93 61.68
N SER A 373 -0.63 -9.46 60.47
CA SER A 373 -1.44 -8.74 59.46
C SER A 373 -2.93 -8.79 59.82
N ILE A 374 -3.74 -7.89 59.25
CA ILE A 374 -5.20 -7.84 59.53
C ILE A 374 -5.86 -9.20 59.25
N LEU A 375 -5.60 -9.78 58.07
CA LEU A 375 -6.12 -11.09 57.71
C LEU A 375 -5.60 -12.21 58.64
N GLY A 376 -4.32 -12.15 59.02
CA GLY A 376 -3.71 -13.10 59.95
C GLY A 376 -4.32 -13.04 61.35
N LEU A 377 -4.65 -11.84 61.83
CA LEU A 377 -5.34 -11.60 63.10
C LEU A 377 -6.78 -12.10 63.05
N ILE A 378 -7.56 -11.77 62.01
CA ILE A 378 -8.94 -12.25 61.83
C ILE A 378 -8.98 -13.79 61.77
N LYS A 379 -8.04 -14.44 61.07
CA LYS A 379 -7.96 -15.91 61.00
C LYS A 379 -7.82 -16.58 62.39
N LYS A 380 -7.29 -15.88 63.41
CA LYS A 380 -7.16 -16.42 64.79
C LYS A 380 -8.51 -16.64 65.46
N ILE A 381 -9.55 -15.90 65.07
CA ILE A 381 -10.91 -16.02 65.60
C ILE A 381 -11.82 -16.86 64.70
N SER A 382 -11.25 -17.61 63.74
CA SER A 382 -12.02 -18.47 62.83
C SER A 382 -13.00 -19.36 63.59
N PRO A 383 -14.28 -19.48 63.16
CA PRO A 383 -15.29 -20.31 63.83
C PRO A 383 -14.90 -21.79 63.98
N SER A 384 -13.97 -22.28 63.16
CA SER A 384 -13.39 -23.62 63.22
C SER A 384 -12.33 -23.82 64.31
N LYS A 385 -11.67 -22.74 64.74
CA LYS A 385 -10.56 -22.74 65.72
C LYS A 385 -10.90 -21.99 67.01
N ALA A 386 -11.92 -21.14 66.99
CA ALA A 386 -12.31 -20.31 68.11
C ALA A 386 -12.88 -21.15 69.23
N LYS A 387 -12.31 -21.04 70.43
CA LYS A 387 -12.92 -21.53 71.68
C LYS A 387 -14.17 -20.71 72.08
N TYR A 388 -14.63 -19.78 71.22
CA TYR A 388 -15.71 -18.83 71.46
C TYR A 388 -15.54 -18.00 72.76
N GLN A 389 -14.30 -17.74 73.16
CA GLN A 389 -13.99 -16.94 74.34
C GLN A 389 -14.04 -15.45 73.98
N VAL A 390 -15.01 -14.73 74.58
CA VAL A 390 -15.28 -13.32 74.29
C VAL A 390 -14.07 -12.44 74.56
N SER A 391 -13.40 -12.59 75.71
CA SER A 391 -12.22 -11.78 76.08
C SER A 391 -11.05 -11.94 75.11
N TYR A 392 -10.88 -13.12 74.51
CA TYR A 392 -9.87 -13.33 73.48
C TYR A 392 -10.25 -12.62 72.17
N ILE A 393 -11.51 -12.70 71.75
CA ILE A 393 -11.99 -12.01 70.54
C ILE A 393 -11.86 -10.49 70.69
N GLU A 394 -12.16 -9.94 71.86
CA GLU A 394 -11.96 -8.52 72.19
C GLU A 394 -10.47 -8.11 72.10
N SER A 395 -9.55 -8.99 72.51
CA SER A 395 -8.11 -8.74 72.31
C SER A 395 -7.72 -8.70 70.83
N VAL A 396 -8.27 -9.62 70.01
CA VAL A 396 -8.03 -9.62 68.55
C VAL A 396 -8.64 -8.39 67.87
N LYS A 397 -9.84 -7.95 68.31
CA LYS A 397 -10.47 -6.71 67.85
C LYS A 397 -9.50 -5.53 68.01
N LYS A 398 -8.93 -5.37 69.22
CA LYS A 398 -7.97 -4.29 69.52
C LYS A 398 -6.72 -4.35 68.63
N ASP A 399 -6.15 -5.54 68.44
CA ASP A 399 -4.98 -5.73 67.57
C ASP A 399 -5.28 -5.38 66.11
N VAL A 400 -6.47 -5.75 65.61
CA VAL A 400 -6.91 -5.40 64.25
C VAL A 400 -7.08 -3.89 64.09
N MET A 401 -7.74 -3.21 65.04
CA MET A 401 -7.90 -1.74 64.97
C MET A 401 -6.56 -1.01 64.97
N ASN A 402 -5.63 -1.44 65.82
CA ASN A 402 -4.27 -0.88 65.84
C ASN A 402 -3.55 -1.10 64.51
N ARG A 403 -3.75 -2.25 63.86
CA ARG A 403 -3.15 -2.53 62.55
C ARG A 403 -3.80 -1.71 61.44
N ILE A 404 -5.12 -1.50 61.47
CA ILE A 404 -5.83 -0.63 60.50
C ILE A 404 -5.26 0.80 60.52
N LYS A 405 -4.86 1.33 61.68
CA LYS A 405 -4.21 2.66 61.78
C LYS A 405 -2.88 2.76 61.01
N SER A 406 -2.23 1.62 60.75
CA SER A 406 -1.00 1.57 59.94
C SER A 406 -1.28 1.51 58.43
N TYR A 407 -2.54 1.36 58.01
CA TYR A 407 -2.93 1.38 56.61
C TYR A 407 -3.04 2.82 56.10
N ASN A 408 -2.33 3.13 55.03
CA ASN A 408 -2.34 4.46 54.42
C ASN A 408 -3.50 4.60 53.44
N ASN A 409 -4.57 5.28 53.85
CA ASN A 409 -5.71 5.62 52.99
C ASN A 409 -5.47 6.86 52.10
N ALA A 410 -4.36 7.58 52.27
CA ALA A 410 -4.08 8.86 51.64
C ALA A 410 -3.01 8.76 50.54
N ILE A 411 -2.99 7.65 49.79
CA ILE A 411 -2.12 7.53 48.62
C ILE A 411 -2.64 8.49 47.54
N GLU A 412 -1.88 9.54 47.26
CA GLU A 412 -2.17 10.49 46.20
C GLU A 412 -1.54 10.02 44.87
N TYR A 413 -2.38 9.86 43.84
CA TYR A 413 -1.97 9.58 42.47
C TYR A 413 -2.70 10.57 41.55
N ASP A 414 -2.04 11.71 41.29
CA ASP A 414 -2.60 12.78 40.46
C ASP A 414 -2.48 12.41 38.98
N TYR A 415 -3.56 11.84 38.47
CA TYR A 415 -3.68 11.31 37.12
C TYR A 415 -4.57 12.18 36.22
N ILE A 416 -5.18 13.27 36.72
CA ILE A 416 -6.27 13.96 36.00
C ILE A 416 -5.88 15.37 35.56
N ILE A 417 -5.88 15.61 34.25
CA ILE A 417 -5.87 16.97 33.69
C ILE A 417 -7.24 17.63 33.91
N LYS A 418 -7.24 18.71 34.69
CA LYS A 418 -8.44 19.46 35.07
C LYS A 418 -8.83 20.45 33.99
N ASN A 419 -9.59 20.03 32.96
CA ASN A 419 -10.47 20.94 32.24
C ASN A 419 -11.46 20.20 31.31
N ARG A 420 -12.71 20.68 31.29
CA ARG A 420 -13.72 20.27 30.30
C ARG A 420 -14.39 21.52 29.74
N ASN A 421 -14.52 21.60 28.43
CA ASN A 421 -15.49 22.46 27.77
C ASN A 421 -16.61 21.59 27.15
N LYS A 422 -17.88 21.96 27.32
CA LYS A 422 -19.03 21.14 26.89
C LYS A 422 -19.37 21.31 25.40
N ASP A 423 -18.79 22.29 24.73
CA ASP A 423 -19.14 22.63 23.35
C ASP A 423 -18.39 21.82 22.28
N TYR A 424 -17.53 20.86 22.67
CA TYR A 424 -16.63 20.15 21.76
C TYR A 424 -17.34 19.30 20.70
N LYS A 425 -18.57 18.81 20.95
CA LYS A 425 -19.26 17.91 20.01
C LYS A 425 -19.62 18.57 18.69
N LYS A 426 -19.68 19.91 18.65
CA LYS A 426 -19.91 20.68 17.42
C LYS A 426 -18.71 20.63 16.46
N TYR A 427 -17.57 20.14 16.93
CA TYR A 427 -16.27 20.27 16.29
C TYR A 427 -15.69 18.92 15.82
N ASP A 428 -16.20 17.78 16.28
CA ASP A 428 -15.67 16.45 15.91
C ASP A 428 -16.46 15.82 14.74
N ASN A 429 -15.95 15.99 13.51
CA ASN A 429 -16.56 15.48 12.27
C ASN A 429 -15.96 14.16 11.76
N ARG A 430 -15.09 13.50 12.54
CA ARG A 430 -14.40 12.27 12.10
C ARG A 430 -15.36 11.21 11.59
N ASN A 431 -16.47 11.02 12.30
CA ASN A 431 -17.47 10.00 11.99
C ASN A 431 -18.16 10.27 10.65
N LYS A 432 -18.60 11.51 10.43
CA LYS A 432 -19.26 11.93 9.18
C LYS A 432 -18.31 11.77 7.98
N ASN A 433 -17.06 12.20 8.13
CA ASN A 433 -16.06 12.11 7.07
C ASN A 433 -15.64 10.66 6.79
N GLN A 434 -15.61 9.81 7.83
CA GLN A 434 -15.44 8.37 7.67
C GLN A 434 -16.58 7.76 6.85
N ASP A 435 -17.83 8.05 7.20
CA ASP A 435 -19.00 7.52 6.49
C ASP A 435 -19.02 7.98 5.02
N LEU A 436 -18.68 9.25 4.76
CA LEU A 436 -18.56 9.77 3.40
C LEU A 436 -17.46 9.07 2.61
N GLY A 437 -16.27 8.91 3.21
CA GLY A 437 -15.17 8.17 2.58
C GLY A 437 -15.51 6.71 2.33
N ASN A 438 -16.18 6.05 3.28
CA ASN A 438 -16.69 4.68 3.14
C ASN A 438 -17.67 4.54 1.99
N LYS A 439 -18.56 5.52 1.79
CA LYS A 439 -19.47 5.52 0.64
C LYS A 439 -18.72 5.62 -0.68
N LYS A 440 -17.68 6.45 -0.76
CA LYS A 440 -16.84 6.60 -1.96
C LYS A 440 -16.08 5.30 -2.29
N ILE A 441 -15.57 4.62 -1.26
CA ILE A 441 -14.80 3.38 -1.41
C ILE A 441 -15.72 2.18 -1.70
N ASN A 442 -16.80 2.00 -0.93
CA ASN A 442 -17.61 0.78 -0.97
C ASN A 442 -18.70 0.77 -2.05
N GLY A 443 -19.00 1.93 -2.67
CA GLY A 443 -20.00 2.05 -3.72
C GLY A 443 -21.36 1.47 -3.34
N GLU A 444 -22.11 2.13 -2.45
CA GLU A 444 -23.47 1.67 -2.06
C GLU A 444 -24.57 1.97 -3.10
N GLU A 445 -24.25 2.69 -4.18
CA GLU A 445 -25.19 2.86 -5.29
C GLU A 445 -25.29 1.56 -6.08
N LYS A 446 -26.53 1.10 -6.35
CA LYS A 446 -26.80 -0.06 -7.23
C LYS A 446 -25.88 0.05 -8.44
N PRO A 447 -25.12 -1.00 -8.81
CA PRO A 447 -24.15 -0.90 -9.88
C PRO A 447 -24.84 -0.39 -11.14
N GLN A 448 -24.56 0.85 -11.51
CA GLN A 448 -24.79 1.29 -12.88
C GLN A 448 -23.97 0.34 -13.77
N LYS A 449 -24.58 -0.12 -14.87
CA LYS A 449 -24.01 -1.14 -15.76
C LYS A 449 -22.78 -0.57 -16.48
N GLY A 450 -21.61 -0.59 -15.84
CA GLY A 450 -20.32 -0.50 -16.51
C GLY A 450 -20.06 -1.75 -17.36
N VAL A 451 -19.15 -1.66 -18.32
CA VAL A 451 -18.78 -2.80 -19.15
C VAL A 451 -18.01 -3.84 -18.30
N VAL A 452 -18.34 -5.13 -18.48
CA VAL A 452 -17.66 -6.24 -17.81
C VAL A 452 -17.14 -7.22 -18.84
N ILE A 453 -15.85 -7.53 -18.79
CA ILE A 453 -15.23 -8.53 -19.66
C ILE A 453 -15.81 -9.91 -19.35
N LYS A 454 -16.26 -10.63 -20.39
CA LYS A 454 -16.76 -12.01 -20.24
C LYS A 454 -15.64 -12.92 -19.73
N ALA A 455 -15.97 -13.91 -18.91
CA ALA A 455 -14.97 -14.77 -18.26
C ALA A 455 -14.10 -15.53 -19.28
N GLU A 456 -14.71 -16.01 -20.37
CA GLU A 456 -14.02 -16.72 -21.43
C GLU A 456 -13.04 -15.80 -22.16
N GLU A 457 -13.47 -14.58 -22.49
CA GLU A 457 -12.64 -13.55 -23.15
C GLU A 457 -11.49 -13.10 -22.25
N TYR A 458 -11.76 -12.89 -20.96
CA TYR A 458 -10.75 -12.52 -19.97
C TYR A 458 -9.65 -13.58 -19.82
N SER A 459 -10.01 -14.86 -19.83
CA SER A 459 -9.05 -15.97 -19.71
C SER A 459 -8.06 -16.08 -20.88
N MET A 460 -8.37 -15.43 -22.00
CA MET A 460 -7.57 -15.44 -23.23
C MET A 460 -6.75 -14.16 -23.43
N LEU A 461 -6.72 -13.28 -22.41
CA LEU A 461 -5.98 -12.03 -22.45
C LEU A 461 -4.48 -12.28 -22.19
N PRO A 462 -3.57 -11.59 -22.91
CA PRO A 462 -2.12 -11.68 -22.71
C PRO A 462 -1.65 -11.61 -21.26
N SER A 463 -2.23 -10.74 -20.43
CA SER A 463 -1.85 -10.63 -19.01
C SER A 463 -2.26 -11.83 -18.15
N VAL A 464 -3.26 -12.61 -18.57
CA VAL A 464 -3.81 -13.74 -17.83
C VAL A 464 -3.17 -15.06 -18.25
N VAL A 465 -2.89 -15.21 -19.55
CA VAL A 465 -2.34 -16.45 -20.12
C VAL A 465 -0.91 -16.71 -19.63
N GLU A 466 -0.07 -15.68 -19.51
CA GLU A 466 1.32 -15.83 -19.06
C GLU A 466 1.50 -15.81 -17.53
N SER A 467 0.49 -15.37 -16.76
CA SER A 467 0.60 -15.27 -15.29
C SER A 467 0.63 -16.64 -14.58
N GLN A 468 0.43 -17.75 -15.30
CA GLN A 468 0.68 -19.10 -14.77
C GLN A 468 2.16 -19.41 -14.52
N ALA A 469 3.10 -18.53 -14.87
CA ALA A 469 4.52 -18.84 -14.84
C ALA A 469 5.41 -18.07 -13.84
N ASN A 470 4.99 -16.98 -13.19
CA ASN A 470 5.72 -16.33 -12.07
C ASN A 470 4.93 -15.10 -11.57
N GLU A 471 4.24 -15.19 -10.44
CA GLU A 471 3.60 -14.04 -9.78
C GLU A 471 4.42 -13.60 -8.56
N GLU A 472 5.31 -12.62 -8.75
CA GLU A 472 5.62 -11.64 -7.70
C GLU A 472 5.23 -10.26 -8.25
N GLY A 473 3.93 -10.08 -8.48
CA GLY A 473 3.37 -8.75 -8.67
C GLY A 473 3.53 -7.96 -7.38
N ILE A 474 3.79 -6.66 -7.50
CA ILE A 474 3.83 -5.72 -6.39
C ILE A 474 2.63 -5.98 -5.46
N LYS A 475 2.92 -6.40 -4.22
CA LYS A 475 1.98 -6.42 -3.08
C LYS A 475 1.62 -4.97 -2.72
N ILE A 476 0.80 -4.32 -3.55
CA ILE A 476 0.45 -2.90 -3.37
C ILE A 476 -0.34 -2.78 -2.07
N GLY A 477 -0.06 -1.74 -1.27
CA GLY A 477 -0.77 -1.39 -0.02
C GLY A 477 -2.30 -1.26 -0.08
N ILE A 478 -2.95 -1.61 -1.20
CA ILE A 478 -4.40 -1.75 -1.37
C ILE A 478 -4.89 -3.12 -0.86
N ASP A 479 -4.00 -4.11 -0.62
CA ASP A 479 -4.36 -5.36 0.09
C ASP A 479 -5.11 -5.10 1.40
N PHE A 480 -4.87 -3.96 2.06
CA PHE A 480 -5.60 -3.55 3.25
C PHE A 480 -7.02 -3.05 2.96
N LEU A 481 -7.22 -2.39 1.81
CA LEU A 481 -8.54 -2.04 1.30
C LEU A 481 -9.31 -3.27 0.84
N PHE A 482 -8.74 -4.48 0.78
CA PHE A 482 -9.48 -5.69 0.45
C PHE A 482 -9.54 -6.66 1.64
N ASN A 483 -10.65 -7.37 1.78
CA ASN A 483 -10.84 -8.34 2.86
C ASN A 483 -9.98 -9.59 2.58
N LYS A 484 -8.71 -9.56 3.00
CA LYS A 484 -7.64 -10.45 2.52
C LYS A 484 -7.93 -11.95 2.67
N ASN A 485 -7.73 -12.72 1.59
CA ASN A 485 -7.09 -14.06 1.61
C ASN A 485 -6.66 -14.67 0.25
N ASN A 486 -6.76 -14.03 -0.93
CA ASN A 486 -6.31 -14.64 -2.19
C ASN A 486 -5.71 -13.64 -3.19
N ASP A 487 -4.79 -14.12 -4.05
CA ASP A 487 -4.03 -13.38 -5.08
C ASP A 487 -4.87 -12.85 -6.27
N ARG A 488 -6.19 -12.78 -6.13
CA ARG A 488 -7.10 -12.23 -7.15
C ARG A 488 -8.27 -11.55 -6.45
N ILE A 489 -8.44 -10.25 -6.68
CA ILE A 489 -9.65 -9.52 -6.26
C ILE A 489 -10.80 -10.08 -7.11
N GLU A 490 -11.60 -10.98 -6.53
CA GLU A 490 -12.83 -11.46 -7.16
C GLU A 490 -13.86 -10.32 -7.24
N ASP A 491 -14.76 -10.37 -8.25
CA ASP A 491 -15.79 -9.35 -8.52
C ASP A 491 -16.68 -8.99 -7.33
N ASN A 492 -16.71 -9.82 -6.29
CA ASN A 492 -17.58 -9.69 -5.12
C ASN A 492 -16.82 -9.35 -3.82
N GLU A 493 -15.50 -9.11 -3.87
CA GLU A 493 -14.75 -8.72 -2.67
C GLU A 493 -15.16 -7.34 -2.19
N LYS A 494 -15.64 -7.27 -0.94
CA LYS A 494 -15.95 -6.01 -0.30
C LYS A 494 -14.66 -5.28 0.03
N ILE A 495 -14.57 -4.05 -0.45
CA ILE A 495 -13.53 -3.13 -0.08
C ILE A 495 -13.71 -2.81 1.43
N LYS A 496 -12.62 -2.85 2.18
CA LYS A 496 -12.56 -2.51 3.59
C LYS A 496 -12.78 -1.01 3.72
N GLY A 497 -13.77 -0.62 4.52
CA GLY A 497 -14.01 0.77 4.84
C GLY A 497 -12.84 1.42 5.58
N ILE A 498 -12.77 2.73 5.46
CA ILE A 498 -12.09 3.66 6.35
C ILE A 498 -12.63 3.49 7.78
N GLU A 499 -11.71 3.34 8.73
CA GLU A 499 -11.99 3.29 10.16
C GLU A 499 -11.12 4.32 10.91
N PHE A 500 -11.77 5.27 11.59
CA PHE A 500 -11.17 6.26 12.49
C PHE A 500 -11.75 6.16 13.93
N HIS A 501 -12.85 5.43 14.13
CA HIS A 501 -13.57 5.40 15.41
C HIS A 501 -12.89 4.58 16.51
N GLU A 502 -12.13 3.56 16.13
CA GLU A 502 -11.39 2.75 17.09
C GLU A 502 -9.95 3.23 17.11
N GLU A 503 -9.56 3.84 18.21
CA GLU A 503 -8.22 4.40 18.46
C GLU A 503 -7.10 3.32 18.37
N GLU A 504 -7.44 2.03 18.36
CA GLU A 504 -6.54 0.90 18.10
C GLU A 504 -6.44 0.52 16.59
N LYS A 505 -7.33 1.05 15.74
CA LYS A 505 -7.51 0.70 14.31
C LYS A 505 -7.33 1.89 13.35
N LEU A 506 -6.30 2.71 13.56
CA LEU A 506 -5.81 3.75 12.62
C LEU A 506 -5.31 3.21 11.26
N GLY A 507 -5.71 1.99 10.89
CA GLY A 507 -5.15 1.24 9.76
C GLY A 507 -5.32 1.93 8.42
N PHE A 508 -6.35 2.78 8.24
CA PHE A 508 -6.47 3.58 7.02
C PHE A 508 -5.37 4.65 6.90
N SER A 509 -5.06 5.36 7.98
CA SER A 509 -3.98 6.36 7.96
C SER A 509 -2.60 5.74 7.75
N GLU A 510 -2.34 4.61 8.40
CA GLU A 510 -1.12 3.82 8.18
C GLU A 510 -1.06 3.31 6.74
N SER A 511 -2.19 2.89 6.17
CA SER A 511 -2.26 2.48 4.75
C SER A 511 -1.99 3.66 3.82
N ALA A 512 -2.52 4.85 4.11
CA ALA A 512 -2.30 6.03 3.28
C ALA A 512 -0.84 6.49 3.31
N PHE A 513 -0.22 6.54 4.50
CA PHE A 513 1.19 6.89 4.62
C PHE A 513 2.10 5.83 4.01
N SER A 514 1.82 4.54 4.25
CA SER A 514 2.54 3.43 3.63
C SER A 514 2.41 3.46 2.10
N PHE A 515 1.22 3.75 1.56
CA PHE A 515 0.99 3.88 0.12
C PHE A 515 1.76 5.06 -0.48
N LEU A 516 1.73 6.24 0.18
CA LEU A 516 2.54 7.39 -0.25
C LEU A 516 4.05 7.10 -0.17
N LYS A 517 4.50 6.42 0.88
CA LYS A 517 5.88 6.00 1.03
C LYS A 517 6.29 5.06 -0.10
N GLU A 518 5.48 4.05 -0.41
CA GLU A 518 5.71 3.14 -1.54
C GLU A 518 5.82 3.89 -2.88
N ILE A 519 4.94 4.87 -3.12
CA ILE A 519 4.99 5.73 -4.32
C ILE A 519 6.30 6.51 -4.37
N THR A 520 6.64 7.21 -3.29
CA THR A 520 7.82 8.08 -3.23
C THR A 520 9.13 7.31 -3.33
N GLU A 521 9.23 6.14 -2.68
CA GLU A 521 10.41 5.26 -2.74
C GLU A 521 10.64 4.68 -4.15
N LYS A 522 9.55 4.28 -4.84
CA LYS A 522 9.61 3.67 -6.18
C LYS A 522 9.84 4.66 -7.31
N ILE A 523 9.73 5.96 -7.04
CA ILE A 523 10.10 7.01 -8.00
C ILE A 523 11.64 7.07 -8.08
N HIS A 524 12.18 6.22 -8.96
CA HIS A 524 13.57 6.26 -9.40
C HIS A 524 13.68 7.12 -10.67
N LEU A 525 14.44 8.20 -10.60
CA LEU A 525 14.65 9.12 -11.74
C LEU A 525 15.66 8.57 -12.77
N VAL A 526 16.31 7.43 -12.48
CA VAL A 526 17.27 6.79 -13.39
C VAL A 526 16.50 6.00 -14.47
N ASN A 527 16.85 6.22 -15.74
CA ASN A 527 16.16 5.62 -16.91
C ASN A 527 14.65 5.92 -16.99
N ILE A 528 14.20 7.02 -16.38
CA ILE A 528 12.79 7.40 -16.34
C ILE A 528 12.21 7.71 -17.74
N ARG A 529 13.07 8.02 -18.72
CA ARG A 529 12.67 8.31 -20.12
C ARG A 529 11.73 7.25 -20.69
N ASP A 530 12.11 5.97 -20.62
CA ASP A 530 11.33 4.90 -21.25
C ASP A 530 9.97 4.73 -20.56
N LYS A 531 9.94 4.87 -19.22
CA LYS A 531 8.69 4.86 -18.45
C LYS A 531 7.80 6.04 -18.81
N ILE A 532 8.36 7.24 -18.93
CA ILE A 532 7.57 8.41 -19.33
C ILE A 532 7.05 8.25 -20.76
N TYR A 533 7.84 7.71 -21.69
CA TYR A 533 7.39 7.49 -23.07
C TYR A 533 6.22 6.51 -23.12
N ILE A 534 6.29 5.44 -22.34
CA ILE A 534 5.19 4.48 -22.21
C ILE A 534 3.98 5.14 -21.53
N ASN A 535 4.17 5.95 -20.49
CA ASN A 535 3.09 6.69 -19.84
C ASN A 535 2.39 7.62 -20.83
N GLU A 536 3.12 8.46 -21.56
CA GLU A 536 2.52 9.37 -22.54
C GLU A 536 1.91 8.64 -23.72
N TYR A 537 2.44 7.47 -24.11
CA TYR A 537 1.77 6.60 -25.07
C TYR A 537 0.40 6.14 -24.53
N ILE A 538 0.36 5.66 -23.28
CA ILE A 538 -0.87 5.19 -22.63
C ILE A 538 -1.87 6.35 -22.51
N MET A 539 -1.43 7.46 -21.93
CA MET A 539 -2.24 8.65 -21.72
C MET A 539 -2.68 9.30 -23.03
N GLY A 540 -1.92 9.19 -24.12
CA GLY A 540 -2.30 9.70 -25.43
C GLY A 540 -3.15 8.73 -26.27
N THR A 541 -3.24 7.46 -25.90
CA THR A 541 -3.92 6.42 -26.71
C THR A 541 -5.23 5.97 -26.10
N PHE A 542 -5.27 5.74 -24.79
CA PHE A 542 -6.41 5.16 -24.09
C PHE A 542 -7.25 6.22 -23.36
N LYS A 543 -8.52 5.90 -23.15
CA LYS A 543 -9.46 6.72 -22.37
C LYS A 543 -9.22 6.55 -20.87
N ASN A 544 -9.50 7.59 -20.11
CA ASN A 544 -9.60 7.57 -18.66
C ASN A 544 -11.01 7.98 -18.22
N ALA A 545 -11.28 7.99 -16.91
CA ALA A 545 -12.59 8.29 -16.36
C ALA A 545 -13.09 9.72 -16.61
N VAL A 546 -12.19 10.69 -16.88
CA VAL A 546 -12.53 12.10 -17.13
C VAL A 546 -12.33 12.53 -18.59
N THR A 547 -11.95 11.60 -19.48
CA THR A 547 -11.67 11.89 -20.90
C THR A 547 -12.78 12.64 -21.61
N ASP A 548 -14.05 12.33 -21.33
CA ASP A 548 -15.20 12.99 -21.96
C ASP A 548 -15.40 14.43 -21.45
N ILE A 549 -14.95 14.72 -20.23
CA ILE A 549 -15.07 16.03 -19.59
C ILE A 549 -13.99 16.98 -20.13
N ASP A 550 -12.77 16.48 -20.27
CA ASP A 550 -11.61 17.29 -20.67
C ASP A 550 -11.43 17.40 -22.19
N GLU A 551 -12.36 16.83 -22.97
CA GLU A 551 -12.33 16.78 -24.43
C GLU A 551 -10.98 16.31 -25.01
N GLU A 552 -10.36 15.30 -24.37
CA GLU A 552 -9.01 14.87 -24.73
C GLU A 552 -8.93 14.36 -26.17
N VAL A 553 -7.83 14.70 -26.85
CA VAL A 553 -7.47 14.13 -28.16
C VAL A 553 -6.41 13.06 -28.02
N ASN A 554 -6.41 12.09 -28.93
CA ASN A 554 -5.37 11.08 -29.01
C ASN A 554 -4.09 11.63 -29.68
N LEU A 555 -3.04 10.80 -29.79
CA LEU A 555 -1.76 11.13 -30.45
C LEU A 555 -1.85 11.46 -31.96
N ARG A 556 -3.06 11.49 -32.52
CA ARG A 556 -3.40 11.85 -33.91
C ARG A 556 -4.37 13.03 -34.00
N ASN A 557 -4.62 13.72 -32.88
CA ASN A 557 -5.56 14.82 -32.78
C ASN A 557 -7.03 14.44 -33.05
N ILE A 558 -7.43 13.20 -32.77
CA ILE A 558 -8.83 12.74 -32.83
C ILE A 558 -9.39 12.77 -31.42
N LYS A 559 -10.59 13.35 -31.22
CA LYS A 559 -11.27 13.34 -29.91
C LYS A 559 -11.48 11.91 -29.45
N LYS A 560 -10.98 11.58 -28.26
CA LYS A 560 -11.04 10.21 -27.73
C LYS A 560 -12.46 9.77 -27.45
N SER A 561 -13.32 10.69 -27.03
CA SER A 561 -14.75 10.44 -26.77
C SER A 561 -15.51 9.92 -28.00
N GLU A 562 -15.03 10.21 -29.21
CA GLU A 562 -15.61 9.76 -30.48
C GLU A 562 -15.14 8.36 -30.91
N ILE A 563 -14.10 7.81 -30.25
CA ILE A 563 -13.52 6.51 -30.61
C ILE A 563 -14.29 5.41 -29.89
N ASP A 564 -14.82 4.43 -30.63
CA ASP A 564 -15.49 3.28 -30.04
C ASP A 564 -14.48 2.23 -29.54
N THR A 565 -14.40 2.08 -28.22
CA THR A 565 -13.45 1.21 -27.49
C THR A 565 -14.20 0.17 -26.66
N TYR A 566 -13.54 -0.91 -26.21
CA TYR A 566 -14.17 -1.98 -25.44
C TYR A 566 -14.84 -1.45 -24.17
N PHE A 567 -14.06 -0.76 -23.35
CA PHE A 567 -14.59 0.03 -22.25
C PHE A 567 -15.10 1.37 -22.79
N ASN A 568 -16.19 1.87 -22.21
CA ASN A 568 -16.74 3.17 -22.58
C ASN A 568 -15.80 4.29 -22.10
N THR A 569 -15.25 4.12 -20.90
CA THR A 569 -14.26 5.00 -20.25
C THR A 569 -13.28 4.14 -19.44
N SER A 570 -12.37 4.74 -18.70
CA SER A 570 -11.59 4.02 -17.67
C SER A 570 -10.61 2.93 -18.17
N GLU A 571 -10.08 3.06 -19.38
CA GLU A 571 -9.10 2.12 -19.94
C GLU A 571 -7.72 2.25 -19.25
N VAL A 572 -7.28 3.46 -18.94
CA VAL A 572 -6.01 3.67 -18.18
C VAL A 572 -6.10 3.06 -16.78
N GLU A 573 -7.28 3.13 -16.16
CA GLU A 573 -7.61 2.54 -14.87
C GLU A 573 -7.59 1.03 -14.96
N TYR A 574 -8.03 0.42 -16.06
CA TYR A 574 -7.81 -1.00 -16.32
C TYR A 574 -6.31 -1.32 -16.40
N ILE A 575 -5.49 -0.51 -17.07
CA ILE A 575 -4.03 -0.73 -17.11
C ILE A 575 -3.42 -0.70 -15.69
N LEU A 576 -3.94 0.15 -14.80
CA LEU A 576 -3.48 0.26 -13.41
C LEU A 576 -4.05 -0.81 -12.47
N ASN A 577 -5.25 -1.32 -12.75
CA ASN A 577 -6.00 -2.16 -11.80
C ASN A 577 -6.26 -3.58 -12.31
N GLY A 578 -6.62 -3.76 -13.59
CA GLY A 578 -6.73 -5.04 -14.28
C GLY A 578 -7.98 -5.86 -13.96
N SER A 579 -8.99 -5.27 -13.31
CA SER A 579 -10.28 -5.94 -13.08
C SER A 579 -11.04 -6.08 -14.39
N LYS A 580 -11.83 -7.16 -14.54
CA LYS A 580 -12.76 -7.32 -15.66
C LYS A 580 -13.88 -6.28 -15.69
N SER A 581 -14.19 -5.65 -14.55
CA SER A 581 -15.25 -4.66 -14.44
C SER A 581 -14.68 -3.25 -14.55
N GLU A 582 -15.14 -2.51 -15.56
CA GLU A 582 -14.84 -1.08 -15.76
C GLU A 582 -15.08 -0.28 -14.47
N LYS A 583 -16.20 -0.54 -13.81
CA LYS A 583 -16.56 0.18 -12.58
C LYS A 583 -15.63 -0.14 -11.42
N ILE A 584 -15.18 -1.39 -11.28
CA ILE A 584 -14.22 -1.77 -10.24
C ILE A 584 -12.87 -1.10 -10.51
N ASN A 585 -12.44 -1.01 -11.77
CA ASN A 585 -11.22 -0.28 -12.12
C ASN A 585 -11.32 1.21 -11.74
N GLN A 586 -12.46 1.85 -11.99
CA GLN A 586 -12.68 3.24 -11.57
C GLN A 586 -12.66 3.39 -10.04
N THR A 587 -13.39 2.55 -9.30
CA THR A 587 -13.43 2.60 -7.82
C THR A 587 -12.05 2.38 -7.19
N LEU A 588 -11.25 1.48 -7.78
CA LEU A 588 -9.88 1.24 -7.37
C LEU A 588 -8.98 2.46 -7.60
N MET A 589 -9.15 3.12 -8.74
CA MET A 589 -8.41 4.34 -9.05
C MET A 589 -8.81 5.48 -8.10
N ASP A 590 -10.11 5.71 -7.91
CA ASP A 590 -10.65 6.68 -6.96
C ASP A 590 -10.08 6.46 -5.55
N SER A 591 -9.96 5.20 -5.13
CA SER A 591 -9.38 4.83 -3.83
C SER A 591 -7.88 5.16 -3.74
N LYS A 592 -7.09 4.91 -4.80
CA LYS A 592 -5.66 5.27 -4.86
C LYS A 592 -5.47 6.79 -4.77
N ILE A 593 -6.29 7.56 -5.50
CA ILE A 593 -6.28 9.03 -5.44
C ILE A 593 -6.64 9.49 -4.04
N LEU A 594 -7.72 8.96 -3.46
CA LEU A 594 -8.19 9.33 -2.13
C LEU A 594 -7.14 9.11 -1.05
N LEU A 595 -6.44 7.97 -1.08
CA LEU A 595 -5.32 7.68 -0.16
C LEU A 595 -4.17 8.68 -0.32
N THR A 596 -3.79 8.97 -1.57
CA THR A 596 -2.71 9.92 -1.89
C THR A 596 -3.06 11.31 -1.38
N ARG A 597 -4.28 11.79 -1.70
CA ARG A 597 -4.79 13.09 -1.24
C ARG A 597 -4.89 13.16 0.27
N PHE A 598 -5.43 12.12 0.91
CA PHE A 598 -5.49 12.05 2.37
C PHE A 598 -4.11 12.15 3.00
N GLY A 599 -3.10 11.44 2.48
CA GLY A 599 -1.76 11.51 3.05
C GLY A 599 -1.08 12.88 2.84
N LEU A 600 -1.20 13.48 1.65
CA LEU A 600 -0.67 14.83 1.37
C LEU A 600 -1.36 15.91 2.19
N ASN A 601 -2.69 15.85 2.30
CA ASN A 601 -3.47 16.76 3.15
C ASN A 601 -3.14 16.55 4.64
N SER A 602 -2.81 15.32 5.04
CA SER A 602 -2.40 15.00 6.42
C SER A 602 -1.08 15.66 6.79
N ILE A 603 -0.11 15.67 5.87
CA ILE A 603 1.16 16.40 6.04
C ILE A 603 0.87 17.88 6.33
N TYR A 604 -0.02 18.51 5.55
CA TYR A 604 -0.37 19.91 5.76
C TYR A 604 -1.04 20.17 7.12
N VAL A 605 -2.08 19.42 7.49
CA VAL A 605 -2.81 19.68 8.76
C VAL A 605 -1.94 19.48 9.99
N PHE A 606 -0.91 18.62 9.93
CA PHE A 606 0.08 18.47 11.01
C PHE A 606 1.13 19.59 11.06
N THR A 607 1.13 20.50 10.09
CA THR A 607 2.01 21.68 10.06
C THR A 607 1.26 23.00 10.33
N CYS A 608 -0.07 23.01 10.19
CA CYS A 608 -0.88 24.22 10.32
C CYS A 608 -1.19 24.55 11.79
N LYS A 609 -0.57 25.61 12.32
CA LYS A 609 -0.67 26.06 13.72
C LYS A 609 -2.13 26.21 14.20
N ASP A 610 -3.02 26.78 13.38
CA ASP A 610 -4.42 27.02 13.75
C ASP A 610 -5.27 25.74 13.79
N LYS A 611 -5.07 24.83 12.82
CA LYS A 611 -5.76 23.54 12.80
C LYS A 611 -5.30 22.67 13.98
N ILE A 612 -4.00 22.63 14.26
CA ILE A 612 -3.42 21.93 15.42
C ILE A 612 -4.02 22.46 16.72
N LYS A 613 -4.03 23.79 16.92
CA LYS A 613 -4.60 24.41 18.12
C LYS A 613 -6.09 24.07 18.30
N THR A 614 -6.86 24.10 17.22
CA THR A 614 -8.29 23.77 17.23
C THR A 614 -8.52 22.30 17.59
N ALA A 615 -7.73 21.40 17.01
CA ALA A 615 -7.79 19.97 17.30
C ALA A 615 -7.34 19.66 18.74
N GLU A 616 -6.29 20.33 19.25
CA GLU A 616 -5.80 20.20 20.63
C GLU A 616 -6.85 20.63 21.67
N LEU A 617 -7.49 21.78 21.45
CA LEU A 617 -8.58 22.28 22.32
C LEU A 617 -9.76 21.31 22.31
N THR A 618 -10.08 20.74 21.15
CA THR A 618 -11.17 19.77 20.99
C THR A 618 -10.82 18.46 21.69
N ALA A 619 -9.62 17.91 21.45
CA ALA A 619 -9.12 16.69 22.08
C ALA A 619 -9.07 16.81 23.61
N THR A 620 -8.56 17.93 24.12
CA THR A 620 -8.54 18.22 25.57
C THR A 620 -9.97 18.23 26.14
N ALA A 621 -10.94 18.83 25.45
CA ALA A 621 -12.33 18.90 25.90
C ALA A 621 -13.06 17.55 25.83
N VAL A 622 -12.74 16.69 24.85
CA VAL A 622 -13.28 15.33 24.71
C VAL A 622 -12.71 14.41 25.79
N ALA A 623 -11.40 14.47 25.99
CA ALA A 623 -10.61 13.40 26.57
C ALA A 623 -9.89 13.74 27.88
N GLY A 624 -9.80 15.03 28.26
CA GLY A 624 -9.00 15.49 29.41
C GLY A 624 -9.37 14.84 30.75
N LEU A 625 -10.63 14.45 30.93
CA LEU A 625 -11.11 13.76 32.14
C LEU A 625 -11.06 12.23 32.04
N PHE A 626 -11.03 11.67 30.83
CA PHE A 626 -11.01 10.22 30.65
C PHE A 626 -9.58 9.70 30.58
N THR A 627 -8.69 10.39 29.84
CA THR A 627 -7.36 9.89 29.45
C THR A 627 -6.18 10.41 30.29
N GLY A 628 -6.46 11.06 31.42
CA GLY A 628 -5.43 11.65 32.26
C GLY A 628 -4.41 12.55 31.56
N GLY A 629 -4.71 13.03 30.35
CA GLY A 629 -3.78 13.76 29.49
C GLY A 629 -3.06 12.94 28.43
N ALA A 630 -2.61 11.72 28.74
CA ALA A 630 -1.75 10.92 27.86
C ALA A 630 -2.43 10.49 26.55
N GLY A 631 -3.76 10.45 26.51
CA GLY A 631 -4.52 10.18 25.29
C GLY A 631 -4.87 11.42 24.44
N ILE A 632 -4.56 12.63 24.90
CA ILE A 632 -4.89 13.87 24.17
C ILE A 632 -4.16 13.92 22.81
N PRO A 633 -2.85 13.63 22.70
CA PRO A 633 -2.14 13.74 21.42
C PRO A 633 -2.74 12.88 20.30
N ILE A 634 -3.04 11.61 20.59
CA ILE A 634 -3.59 10.70 19.59
C ILE A 634 -5.01 11.10 19.17
N ILE A 635 -5.82 11.63 20.09
CA ILE A 635 -7.18 12.10 19.79
C ILE A 635 -7.13 13.35 18.92
N ARG A 636 -6.21 14.29 19.21
CA ARG A 636 -5.95 15.44 18.35
C ARG A 636 -5.54 15.00 16.95
N SER A 637 -4.61 14.04 16.83
CA SER A 637 -4.17 13.54 15.53
C SER A 637 -5.31 12.88 14.76
N LEU A 638 -6.17 12.11 15.43
CA LEU A 638 -7.38 11.58 14.81
C LEU A 638 -8.33 12.68 14.31
N ILE A 639 -8.47 13.79 15.03
CA ILE A 639 -9.31 14.92 14.61
C ILE A 639 -8.72 15.58 13.35
N LEU A 640 -7.40 15.79 13.32
CA LEU A 640 -6.70 16.34 12.15
C LEU A 640 -6.81 15.41 10.94
N LEU A 641 -6.65 14.09 11.14
CA LEU A 641 -6.84 13.09 10.10
C LEU A 641 -8.29 13.08 9.59
N GLY A 642 -9.28 13.21 10.46
CA GLY A 642 -10.68 13.36 10.04
C GLY A 642 -10.91 14.60 9.18
N TRP A 643 -10.24 15.72 9.49
CA TRP A 643 -10.31 16.94 8.69
C TRP A 643 -9.62 16.76 7.32
N SER A 644 -8.44 16.14 7.32
CA SER A 644 -7.71 15.75 6.11
C SER A 644 -8.53 14.86 5.18
N MET A 645 -9.29 13.92 5.74
CA MET A 645 -10.22 13.08 4.98
C MET A 645 -11.33 13.89 4.31
N GLY A 646 -11.89 14.87 5.02
CA GLY A 646 -12.90 15.76 4.45
C GLY A 646 -12.37 16.49 3.21
N GLU A 647 -11.16 17.05 3.31
CA GLU A 647 -10.50 17.72 2.19
C GLU A 647 -10.16 16.75 1.05
N ALA A 648 -9.70 15.54 1.36
CA ALA A 648 -9.37 14.53 0.35
C ALA A 648 -10.61 14.05 -0.44
N ILE A 649 -11.78 13.97 0.20
CA ILE A 649 -13.05 13.65 -0.47
C ILE A 649 -13.46 14.78 -1.41
N TYR A 650 -13.35 16.03 -0.93
CA TYR A 650 -13.60 17.20 -1.78
C TYR A 650 -12.65 17.22 -2.99
N ASP A 651 -11.36 17.05 -2.75
CA ASP A 651 -10.31 16.97 -3.77
C ASP A 651 -10.62 15.90 -4.83
N LEU A 652 -11.05 14.71 -4.42
CA LEU A 652 -11.44 13.64 -5.35
C LEU A 652 -12.65 14.02 -6.21
N ASP A 653 -13.64 14.70 -5.63
CA ASP A 653 -14.83 15.12 -6.36
C ASP A 653 -14.49 16.21 -7.40
N GLU A 654 -13.62 17.16 -7.05
CA GLU A 654 -13.12 18.18 -8.00
C GLU A 654 -12.35 17.53 -9.16
N LEU A 655 -11.44 16.60 -8.85
CA LEU A 655 -10.64 15.88 -9.86
C LEU A 655 -11.52 15.08 -10.83
N LYS A 656 -12.59 14.46 -10.32
CA LYS A 656 -13.53 13.69 -11.15
C LYS A 656 -14.42 14.57 -12.03
N GLU A 657 -14.48 15.87 -11.73
CA GLU A 657 -15.15 16.87 -12.56
C GLU A 657 -14.16 17.58 -13.51
N GLY A 658 -12.94 17.02 -13.72
CA GLY A 658 -11.91 17.55 -14.61
C GLY A 658 -11.12 18.75 -14.05
N ARG A 659 -11.38 19.14 -12.79
CA ARG A 659 -10.69 20.29 -12.18
C ARG A 659 -9.34 19.90 -11.61
N GLU A 660 -8.42 20.86 -11.60
CA GLU A 660 -7.11 20.69 -10.98
C GLU A 660 -7.11 21.14 -9.52
N ILE A 661 -6.30 20.47 -8.70
CA ILE A 661 -6.14 20.79 -7.27
C ILE A 661 -4.66 20.95 -6.91
N PRO A 662 -4.30 21.82 -5.96
CA PRO A 662 -2.93 21.94 -5.49
C PRO A 662 -2.37 20.61 -4.97
N LEU A 663 -1.16 20.22 -5.40
CA LEU A 663 -0.48 19.03 -4.92
C LEU A 663 -0.29 19.10 -3.39
N TYR A 664 0.19 20.25 -2.90
CA TYR A 664 0.25 20.57 -1.48
C TYR A 664 -0.77 21.65 -1.13
N LYS A 665 -1.63 21.34 -0.16
CA LYS A 665 -2.57 22.31 0.37
C LYS A 665 -1.87 23.36 1.23
N THR A 666 -2.47 24.55 1.27
CA THR A 666 -2.14 25.69 2.11
C THR A 666 -3.44 26.25 2.68
N GLU A 667 -3.38 27.22 3.60
CA GLU A 667 -4.62 27.75 4.18
C GLU A 667 -5.48 28.49 3.15
N GLU A 668 -4.86 29.06 2.11
CA GLU A 668 -5.56 29.81 1.06
C GLU A 668 -6.41 28.90 0.15
N ASN A 669 -5.97 27.66 -0.06
CA ASN A 669 -6.60 26.72 -0.99
C ASN A 669 -7.34 25.56 -0.29
N TRP A 670 -7.36 25.58 1.04
CA TRP A 670 -8.10 24.62 1.87
C TRP A 670 -9.59 24.98 1.86
N GLN A 671 -10.44 24.08 1.37
CA GLN A 671 -11.86 24.40 1.16
C GLN A 671 -12.76 23.96 2.31
N THR A 672 -12.40 22.88 3.00
CA THR A 672 -13.25 22.33 4.04
C THR A 672 -13.10 23.09 5.36
N GLY A 673 -14.16 23.78 5.77
CA GLY A 673 -14.25 24.31 7.13
C GLY A 673 -14.39 23.20 8.17
N PHE A 674 -13.90 23.45 9.39
CA PHE A 674 -14.23 22.62 10.55
C PHE A 674 -15.70 22.77 10.97
N LYS A 675 -16.30 23.93 10.61
CA LYS A 675 -17.74 24.19 10.56
C LYS A 675 -18.20 24.02 9.12
N GLU A 676 -19.44 23.55 8.95
CA GLU A 676 -20.12 23.10 7.72
C GLU A 676 -20.16 24.03 6.49
N ASP A 677 -19.35 25.07 6.40
CA ASP A 677 -19.32 25.91 5.21
C ASP A 677 -18.30 25.32 4.22
N ILE A 678 -18.77 24.35 3.42
CA ILE A 678 -18.17 24.14 2.09
C ILE A 678 -18.46 25.45 1.35
N LYS A 679 -17.44 26.29 1.18
CA LYS A 679 -17.56 27.48 0.32
C LYS A 679 -17.69 27.00 -1.12
N LYS A 680 -18.93 26.75 -1.56
CA LYS A 680 -19.21 26.32 -2.93
C LYS A 680 -19.12 27.44 -3.97
N ASP A 681 -18.80 28.68 -3.57
CA ASP A 681 -19.07 29.85 -4.41
C ASP A 681 -17.84 30.65 -4.91
N ASP A 682 -16.58 30.25 -4.68
CA ASP A 682 -15.42 31.11 -5.04
C ASP A 682 -14.28 30.40 -5.85
N ILE A 683 -14.58 29.59 -6.89
CA ILE A 683 -13.52 29.07 -7.80
C ILE A 683 -13.81 29.33 -9.30
N SER A 684 -14.70 30.28 -9.61
CA SER A 684 -14.93 30.69 -11.02
C SER A 684 -13.99 31.80 -11.52
N GLN A 685 -12.96 32.19 -10.75
CA GLN A 685 -12.03 33.27 -11.15
C GLN A 685 -10.53 32.91 -11.15
N ALA A 686 -10.15 31.65 -10.90
CA ALA A 686 -8.72 31.26 -10.93
C ALA A 686 -8.19 30.82 -12.31
N SER A 687 -9.03 30.76 -13.35
CA SER A 687 -8.65 30.26 -14.68
C SER A 687 -8.32 31.33 -15.73
N ASN A 688 -8.23 32.62 -15.35
CA ASN A 688 -7.79 33.69 -16.26
C ASN A 688 -6.73 34.57 -15.60
N TYR A 689 -5.47 34.14 -15.64
CA TYR A 689 -4.34 35.06 -15.55
C TYR A 689 -3.47 34.88 -16.80
N ASN A 690 -3.62 35.84 -17.72
CA ASN A 690 -2.73 36.01 -18.85
C ASN A 690 -1.35 36.41 -18.34
N ASP A 691 -0.34 35.94 -19.05
CA ASP A 691 1.07 36.28 -18.93
C ASP A 691 1.29 37.80 -18.87
N GLU A 692 1.74 38.31 -17.72
CA GLU A 692 2.63 39.48 -17.67
C GLU A 692 3.69 39.26 -16.59
N GLU A 693 4.95 39.34 -17.00
CA GLU A 693 6.14 39.42 -16.16
C GLU A 693 6.03 40.62 -15.21
N ASP A 694 5.94 40.41 -13.89
CA ASP A 694 6.95 40.94 -12.95
C ASP A 694 6.71 40.55 -11.48
N SER A 695 7.83 40.52 -10.75
CA SER A 695 8.00 40.58 -9.30
C SER A 695 7.96 39.29 -8.45
N SER A 696 9.08 39.14 -7.74
CA SER A 696 9.54 38.12 -6.81
C SER A 696 8.58 37.71 -5.67
N ASP A 697 8.61 36.42 -5.34
CA ASP A 697 8.21 35.79 -4.06
C ASP A 697 6.73 35.47 -3.79
N LYS A 698 5.95 35.13 -4.82
CA LYS A 698 4.75 34.28 -4.67
C LYS A 698 4.82 33.09 -5.62
N THR A 699 5.22 31.93 -5.12
CA THR A 699 5.17 30.68 -5.88
C THR A 699 3.70 30.34 -6.15
N ASN A 700 3.25 30.42 -7.39
CA ASN A 700 1.94 29.88 -7.78
C ASN A 700 1.85 28.39 -7.34
N PRO A 701 0.70 27.97 -6.78
CA PRO A 701 0.54 26.59 -6.33
C PRO A 701 0.63 25.64 -7.53
N ILE A 702 1.43 24.59 -7.38
CA ILE A 702 1.54 23.55 -8.41
C ILE A 702 0.33 22.64 -8.31
N ASN A 703 -0.53 22.73 -9.32
CA ASN A 703 -1.77 21.99 -9.40
C ASN A 703 -1.58 20.62 -10.04
N THR A 704 -2.48 19.70 -9.72
CA THR A 704 -2.51 18.31 -10.20
C THR A 704 -3.90 18.00 -10.69
N SER A 705 -3.98 17.41 -11.89
CA SER A 705 -5.23 16.91 -12.47
C SER A 705 -5.42 15.41 -12.20
N TYR A 706 -6.57 14.85 -12.59
CA TYR A 706 -6.84 13.41 -12.48
C TYR A 706 -5.79 12.59 -13.26
N GLN A 707 -5.39 13.10 -14.42
CA GLN A 707 -4.38 12.54 -15.30
C GLN A 707 -2.98 12.53 -14.65
N ASP A 708 -2.64 13.55 -13.86
CA ASP A 708 -1.37 13.55 -13.13
C ASP A 708 -1.28 12.39 -12.13
N TYR A 709 -2.39 12.07 -11.44
CA TYR A 709 -2.43 10.89 -10.56
C TYR A 709 -2.32 9.58 -11.34
N LEU A 710 -2.97 9.45 -12.51
CA LEU A 710 -2.79 8.30 -13.39
C LEU A 710 -1.31 8.12 -13.78
N ARG A 711 -0.65 9.22 -14.18
CA ARG A 711 0.78 9.22 -14.54
C ARG A 711 1.66 8.83 -13.34
N PHE A 712 1.40 9.35 -12.14
CA PHE A 712 2.15 8.97 -10.94
C PHE A 712 2.06 7.46 -10.67
N PHE A 713 0.86 6.87 -10.76
CA PHE A 713 0.70 5.44 -10.51
C PHE A 713 1.28 4.58 -11.65
N LEU A 714 1.22 5.04 -12.90
CA LEU A 714 1.87 4.35 -14.03
C LEU A 714 3.41 4.35 -13.89
N LEU A 715 4.01 5.44 -13.40
CA LEU A 715 5.46 5.49 -13.14
C LEU A 715 5.91 4.44 -12.12
N VAL A 716 5.07 4.19 -11.10
CA VAL A 716 5.36 3.29 -9.98
C VAL A 716 5.02 1.83 -10.29
N GLN A 717 4.06 1.57 -11.17
CA GLN A 717 3.68 0.22 -11.56
C GLN A 717 4.84 -0.52 -12.26
N ASP A 718 4.85 -1.85 -12.10
CA ASP A 718 5.77 -2.72 -12.83
C ASP A 718 5.58 -2.55 -14.36
N LYS A 719 6.69 -2.45 -15.07
CA LYS A 719 6.69 -2.16 -16.52
C LYS A 719 6.09 -3.32 -17.30
N ASP A 720 6.46 -4.55 -16.97
CA ASP A 720 5.98 -5.73 -17.70
C ASP A 720 4.49 -5.94 -17.50
N LYS A 721 4.00 -5.78 -16.26
CA LYS A 721 2.58 -5.79 -15.93
C LYS A 721 1.80 -4.70 -16.67
N THR A 722 2.35 -3.49 -16.74
CA THR A 722 1.73 -2.37 -17.48
C THR A 722 1.60 -2.71 -18.96
N ILE A 723 2.66 -3.22 -19.57
CA ILE A 723 2.69 -3.56 -21.00
C ILE A 723 1.74 -4.72 -21.32
N LYS A 724 1.65 -5.75 -20.47
CA LYS A 724 0.68 -6.83 -20.63
C LYS A 724 -0.77 -6.32 -20.65
N ARG A 725 -1.12 -5.39 -19.76
CA ARG A 725 -2.48 -4.81 -19.75
C ARG A 725 -2.75 -3.86 -20.92
N VAL A 726 -1.70 -3.21 -21.44
CA VAL A 726 -1.79 -2.49 -22.73
C VAL A 726 -2.09 -3.46 -23.86
N GLN A 727 -1.45 -4.64 -23.91
CA GLN A 727 -1.76 -5.69 -24.89
C GLN A 727 -3.22 -6.15 -24.76
N ASP A 728 -3.70 -6.38 -23.54
CA ASP A 728 -5.10 -6.77 -23.32
C ASP A 728 -6.09 -5.77 -23.94
N LEU A 729 -5.90 -4.46 -23.68
CA LEU A 729 -6.78 -3.43 -24.22
C LEU A 729 -6.69 -3.31 -25.73
N ILE A 730 -5.48 -3.36 -26.31
CA ILE A 730 -5.33 -3.37 -27.76
C ILE A 730 -6.08 -4.56 -28.34
N GLN A 731 -5.95 -5.76 -27.76
CA GLN A 731 -6.68 -6.94 -28.22
C GLN A 731 -8.21 -6.74 -28.14
N LEU A 732 -8.73 -6.30 -26.99
CA LEU A 732 -10.16 -6.09 -26.76
C LEU A 732 -10.76 -5.03 -27.68
N ASN A 733 -10.07 -3.90 -27.82
CA ASN A 733 -10.50 -2.83 -28.71
C ASN A 733 -10.48 -3.28 -30.17
N MET A 734 -9.44 -3.99 -30.60
CA MET A 734 -9.35 -4.53 -31.96
C MET A 734 -10.45 -5.55 -32.25
N GLN A 735 -10.77 -6.42 -31.30
CA GLN A 735 -11.90 -7.35 -31.42
C GLN A 735 -13.22 -6.60 -31.62
N LYS A 736 -13.44 -5.51 -30.86
CA LYS A 736 -14.63 -4.66 -31.01
C LYS A 736 -14.66 -3.96 -32.37
N THR A 737 -13.59 -3.24 -32.74
CA THR A 737 -13.57 -2.43 -33.97
C THR A 737 -13.63 -3.28 -35.24
N THR A 738 -13.03 -4.48 -35.24
CA THR A 738 -13.06 -5.38 -36.41
C THR A 738 -14.29 -6.29 -36.43
N GLY A 739 -15.03 -6.38 -35.32
CA GLY A 739 -16.12 -7.36 -35.14
C GLY A 739 -15.62 -8.81 -35.06
N ASN A 740 -14.31 -9.03 -34.89
CA ASN A 740 -13.70 -10.35 -34.85
C ASN A 740 -13.28 -10.72 -33.41
N GLY A 741 -14.16 -11.40 -32.67
CA GLY A 741 -13.88 -11.87 -31.30
C GLY A 741 -12.80 -12.97 -31.20
N GLU A 742 -12.39 -13.59 -32.31
CA GLU A 742 -11.31 -14.59 -32.35
C GLU A 742 -9.93 -13.97 -32.55
N LEU A 743 -9.85 -12.66 -32.85
CA LEU A 743 -8.58 -11.95 -33.03
C LEU A 743 -7.73 -12.05 -31.75
N ARG A 744 -6.49 -12.48 -31.87
CA ARG A 744 -5.53 -12.52 -30.76
C ARG A 744 -4.25 -11.78 -31.14
N LEU A 745 -3.68 -11.00 -30.22
CA LEU A 745 -2.42 -10.30 -30.48
C LEU A 745 -1.25 -11.23 -30.78
N SER A 746 -1.30 -12.47 -30.30
CA SER A 746 -0.29 -13.50 -30.56
C SER A 746 -0.21 -13.91 -32.04
N GLN A 747 -1.24 -13.61 -32.84
CA GLN A 747 -1.27 -13.88 -34.28
C GLN A 747 -0.53 -12.81 -35.09
N PHE A 748 -0.16 -11.69 -34.48
CA PHE A 748 0.44 -10.55 -35.16
C PHE A 748 1.95 -10.54 -34.96
N ASN A 749 2.68 -11.23 -35.84
CA ASN A 749 4.15 -11.24 -35.84
C ASN A 749 4.70 -9.95 -36.46
N THR A 750 5.91 -9.59 -36.04
CA THR A 750 6.53 -8.30 -36.35
C THR A 750 7.88 -8.45 -37.05
N TYR A 751 8.43 -9.67 -37.09
CA TYR A 751 9.68 -10.01 -37.76
C TYR A 751 9.49 -11.20 -38.70
N ILE A 752 10.34 -11.26 -39.71
CA ILE A 752 10.47 -12.39 -40.63
C ILE A 752 11.89 -12.92 -40.52
N ARG A 753 12.02 -14.21 -40.19
CA ARG A 753 13.23 -14.98 -40.42
C ARG A 753 13.13 -15.64 -41.78
N ILE A 754 14.14 -15.43 -42.62
CA ILE A 754 14.27 -16.13 -43.90
C ILE A 754 15.62 -16.84 -43.97
N GLU A 755 15.59 -18.07 -44.45
CA GLU A 755 16.76 -18.78 -44.96
C GLU A 755 16.58 -19.03 -46.46
N ALA A 756 17.36 -18.35 -47.29
CA ALA A 756 17.32 -18.50 -48.74
C ALA A 756 18.57 -19.26 -49.22
N VAL A 757 18.32 -20.33 -49.98
CA VAL A 757 19.35 -21.09 -50.68
C VAL A 757 19.27 -20.75 -52.17
N VAL A 758 20.25 -19.99 -52.65
CA VAL A 758 20.35 -19.58 -54.06
C VAL A 758 21.64 -20.13 -54.64
N SER A 759 21.62 -20.52 -55.90
CA SER A 759 22.79 -21.00 -56.60
C SER A 759 23.07 -20.22 -57.88
N ILE A 760 24.32 -20.19 -58.32
CA ILE A 760 24.74 -19.67 -59.64
C ILE A 760 25.46 -20.75 -60.43
N LYS A 761 25.40 -20.69 -61.75
CA LYS A 761 26.09 -21.66 -62.62
C LYS A 761 27.59 -21.35 -62.72
N TYR A 762 28.44 -22.36 -62.61
CA TYR A 762 29.86 -22.23 -62.96
C TYR A 762 29.97 -21.99 -64.47
N LEU A 763 30.74 -20.97 -64.88
CA LEU A 763 30.94 -20.68 -66.31
C LEU A 763 32.17 -21.42 -66.85
N PHE A 764 33.13 -21.75 -65.97
CA PHE A 764 34.33 -22.51 -66.29
C PHE A 764 34.47 -23.77 -65.41
N LEU A 765 35.62 -24.43 -65.47
CA LEU A 765 35.92 -25.70 -64.78
C LEU A 765 36.22 -25.53 -63.27
N THR A 766 35.70 -24.48 -62.64
CA THR A 766 36.00 -24.11 -61.25
C THR A 766 35.37 -25.08 -60.25
N GLN A 767 34.32 -25.80 -60.65
CA GLN A 767 33.61 -26.76 -59.79
C GLN A 767 34.58 -27.77 -59.15
N SER A 768 35.60 -28.24 -59.85
CA SER A 768 36.52 -29.27 -59.32
C SER A 768 37.29 -28.83 -58.07
N PHE A 769 37.49 -27.52 -57.90
CA PHE A 769 38.31 -26.95 -56.81
C PHE A 769 37.48 -26.47 -55.60
N ILE A 770 36.16 -26.42 -55.72
CA ILE A 770 35.27 -25.96 -54.64
C ILE A 770 34.96 -27.11 -53.66
N PRO A 771 34.81 -26.88 -52.35
CA PRO A 771 34.34 -27.91 -51.40
C PRO A 771 32.92 -28.40 -51.71
N LYS A 772 32.57 -29.64 -51.30
CA LYS A 772 31.26 -30.24 -51.60
C LYS A 772 30.07 -29.46 -51.01
N GLU A 773 30.25 -28.81 -49.86
CA GLU A 773 29.22 -28.03 -49.16
C GLU A 773 28.71 -26.81 -49.93
N PHE A 774 29.53 -26.23 -50.82
CA PHE A 774 29.16 -25.11 -51.68
C PHE A 774 28.69 -25.54 -53.08
N LYS A 775 28.50 -26.84 -53.31
CA LYS A 775 28.04 -27.35 -54.61
C LYS A 775 26.60 -27.82 -54.53
N THR A 776 25.87 -27.62 -55.62
CA THR A 776 24.68 -28.44 -55.91
C THR A 776 25.05 -29.58 -56.85
N GLY A 777 24.23 -30.62 -56.93
CA GLY A 777 24.43 -31.76 -57.84
C GLY A 777 24.38 -31.41 -59.34
N LYS A 778 24.15 -30.14 -59.72
CA LYS A 778 23.88 -29.70 -61.10
C LYS A 778 24.92 -28.69 -61.66
N ASN A 779 26.19 -28.78 -61.26
CA ASN A 779 27.27 -27.84 -61.68
C ASN A 779 26.98 -26.36 -61.30
N ARG A 780 26.62 -26.12 -60.03
CA ARG A 780 26.31 -24.78 -59.51
C ARG A 780 26.95 -24.53 -58.15
N HIS A 781 27.31 -23.29 -57.88
CA HIS A 781 27.77 -22.82 -56.58
C HIS A 781 26.57 -22.41 -55.73
N LYS A 782 26.45 -22.95 -54.51
CA LYS A 782 25.34 -22.70 -53.57
C LYS A 782 25.74 -21.65 -52.54
N PHE A 783 24.85 -20.68 -52.34
CA PHE A 783 24.88 -19.70 -51.26
C PHE A 783 23.73 -19.99 -50.29
N LYS A 784 23.99 -19.81 -49.00
CA LYS A 784 22.97 -19.81 -47.94
C LYS A 784 23.00 -18.44 -47.27
N VAL A 785 21.86 -17.76 -47.26
CA VAL A 785 21.68 -16.45 -46.64
C VAL A 785 20.57 -16.57 -45.60
N VAL A 786 20.86 -16.16 -44.36
CA VAL A 786 19.88 -16.11 -43.27
C VAL A 786 19.74 -14.66 -42.83
N ILE A 787 18.51 -14.14 -42.85
CA ILE A 787 18.19 -12.77 -42.46
C ILE A 787 17.04 -12.77 -41.46
N TYR A 788 17.12 -11.87 -40.50
CA TYR A 788 16.07 -11.53 -39.56
C TYR A 788 15.74 -10.06 -39.79
N GLN A 789 14.50 -9.75 -40.17
CA GLN A 789 14.09 -8.38 -40.46
C GLN A 789 12.70 -8.16 -39.91
N GLY A 790 12.52 -7.09 -39.15
CA GLY A 790 11.22 -6.64 -38.66
C GLY A 790 11.03 -5.15 -38.86
N TYR A 791 9.96 -4.63 -38.25
CA TYR A 791 9.58 -3.23 -38.27
C TYR A 791 10.45 -2.33 -37.41
#